data_AF-A0A060S547-F1
#
_entry.id   AF-A0A060S547-F1
#
_cell.length_a   1.000
_cell.length_b   1.000
_cell.length_c   1.000
_cell.angle_alpha   90.00
_cell.angle_beta   90.00
_cell.angle_gamma   90.00
#
_symmetry.space_group_name_H-M   'P 1'
#
loop_
_entity.id
_entity.type
_entity.pdbx_description
1 polymer ?
#
loop_
_entity_poly.entity_id
_entity_poly.type
_entity_poly.pdbx_seq_one_letter_code
_entity_poly.pdbx_strand_id
1 'polypeptide(L)'
;MATAVEPSPQPEQPSTTPITVTTVPPSSAAHNVNGDQWPAPHPADRDPWLTFPPFPQPPPGVDLIPFSAFKPAGIQLATEPAEPGDVERDGLGIPTVTLRVHHDLTAMEKRKRKKPTKVGKDGVVRRAMWYEEWAEGEELRRTAGPIDPSLPRIDRLHQAAYDFKQGRPLHTNQELSQLWDRWRLYIGLISGLQPPASRKKNAQIRDALAAMGEAPEDDADDDEGEEEMPPTRPPKQAEVVVTNDENARPVAPTTQPASKPFFSEFSEEERQQRREYFREVRDTRMDRFLNDPETAVKIFLSGYYRDRGMIFSEKFCRDGPILLQFFLNFLLRNRVLPESEKDLRKAVAATGQAQKELPHSFVISRAIPDDFSQGCELLFGTKTHSNVWQVTDQGPSGDGDEPSAKRQKVTEPIAPTVLQEAAGIEKIEVVTPDTMLAMEQDAKEVHEDVNLNGAQDAAPEDPDVWDTTPKSNPLNDVLGATALPLTHTTGIVERSTRRVKAIITPPPRAVVAGTKKGKKGAVQTAEGPDAAAVERDLEERLAQVVLIPWHEWDVYDKADVTKPRILPESRGPAIEKESEIVESTEGAPKPHNPFQDEITLLVEPAAAEKLLLGVGVEATWIQLARVGPSVPDEAEGGVSKAAGTANKHVGAAGEPAAPTKFWYMEQVLAVLPSFHSEMVPLPTTEEVFGEA
;
A
#
# COMPACT_ATOMS: atom_id res chain seq x y z
N MET A 1 41.18 51.66 -13.87
CA MET A 1 40.80 51.43 -12.46
C MET A 1 40.38 49.98 -12.36
N ALA A 2 41.27 49.14 -11.84
CA ALA A 2 41.05 47.70 -11.69
C ALA A 2 40.60 47.43 -10.25
N THR A 3 39.38 46.93 -10.09
CA THR A 3 38.83 46.51 -8.80
C THR A 3 39.26 45.08 -8.50
N ALA A 4 39.99 44.94 -7.40
CA ALA A 4 40.47 43.68 -6.85
C ALA A 4 39.29 42.86 -6.30
N VAL A 5 39.29 41.56 -6.64
CA VAL A 5 38.37 40.56 -6.11
C VAL A 5 38.99 39.98 -4.84
N GLU A 6 38.23 40.05 -3.75
CA GLU A 6 38.55 39.53 -2.41
C GLU A 6 38.22 38.03 -2.33
N PRO A 7 39.10 37.16 -1.81
CA PRO A 7 38.83 35.72 -1.78
C PRO A 7 38.03 35.32 -0.53
N SER A 8 37.00 34.48 -0.75
CA SER A 8 36.19 33.83 0.29
C SER A 8 37.00 32.83 1.15
N PRO A 9 36.62 32.62 2.42
CA PRO A 9 37.35 31.75 3.35
C PRO A 9 37.09 30.26 3.10
N GLN A 10 38.15 29.47 3.19
CA GLN A 10 38.13 28.00 3.14
C GLN A 10 37.45 27.40 4.39
N PRO A 11 36.74 26.26 4.27
CA PRO A 11 36.17 25.55 5.41
C PRO A 11 37.25 24.79 6.19
N GLU A 12 37.18 24.91 7.51
CA GLU A 12 38.05 24.27 8.50
C GLU A 12 37.98 22.73 8.39
N GLN A 13 39.15 22.10 8.34
CA GLN A 13 39.30 20.65 8.42
C GLN A 13 39.17 20.17 9.88
N PRO A 14 38.46 19.05 10.15
CA PRO A 14 38.40 18.49 11.49
C PRO A 14 39.73 17.84 11.87
N SER A 15 40.23 18.24 13.05
CA SER A 15 41.44 17.72 13.67
C SER A 15 41.28 16.24 14.05
N THR A 16 42.15 15.40 13.53
CA THR A 16 42.27 13.99 13.90
C THR A 16 43.13 13.86 15.16
N THR A 17 42.48 13.52 16.27
CA THR A 17 43.17 13.08 17.49
C THR A 17 43.67 11.64 17.32
N PRO A 18 44.95 11.32 17.63
CA PRO A 18 45.44 9.96 17.58
C PRO A 18 44.95 9.14 18.78
N ILE A 19 44.24 8.05 18.50
CA ILE A 19 43.88 7.03 19.50
C ILE A 19 45.11 6.14 19.74
N THR A 20 45.72 6.29 20.91
CA THR A 20 46.79 5.41 21.40
C THR A 20 46.18 4.10 21.92
N VAL A 21 46.31 3.02 21.16
CA VAL A 21 46.00 1.65 21.61
C VAL A 21 47.17 1.15 22.46
N THR A 22 46.92 1.00 23.75
CA THR A 22 47.86 0.39 24.71
C THR A 22 47.72 -1.13 24.65
N THR A 23 48.65 -1.81 23.99
CA THR A 23 48.80 -3.26 24.00
C THR A 23 49.61 -3.69 25.23
N VAL A 24 48.94 -4.41 26.13
CA VAL A 24 49.57 -5.06 27.31
C VAL A 24 50.19 -6.39 26.87
N PRO A 25 51.42 -6.74 27.30
CA PRO A 25 52.04 -8.02 26.97
C PRO A 25 51.53 -9.15 27.89
N PRO A 26 51.32 -10.38 27.39
CA PRO A 26 51.07 -11.52 28.26
C PRO A 26 52.38 -12.04 28.87
N SER A 27 52.34 -12.13 30.19
CA SER A 27 53.35 -12.76 31.05
C SER A 27 53.35 -14.28 30.86
N SER A 28 54.55 -14.82 30.69
CA SER A 28 54.89 -16.23 30.72
C SER A 28 54.86 -16.78 32.16
N ALA A 29 54.08 -17.82 32.39
CA ALA A 29 54.27 -18.74 33.50
C ALA A 29 53.97 -20.17 33.04
N ALA A 30 54.97 -21.02 33.27
CA ALA A 30 55.03 -22.39 32.83
C ALA A 30 54.05 -23.30 33.59
N HIS A 31 53.34 -24.17 32.87
CA HIS A 31 52.98 -25.49 33.36
C HIS A 31 53.29 -26.53 32.30
N ASN A 32 54.24 -27.38 32.67
CA ASN A 32 54.80 -28.48 31.91
C ASN A 32 53.91 -29.70 32.18
N VAL A 33 53.15 -30.16 31.18
CA VAL A 33 52.52 -31.48 31.19
C VAL A 33 52.87 -32.16 29.87
N ASN A 34 53.72 -33.16 29.98
CA ASN A 34 54.08 -34.13 28.95
C ASN A 34 52.84 -34.86 28.42
N GLY A 35 52.88 -35.17 27.11
CA GLY A 35 52.28 -36.39 26.56
C GLY A 35 50.96 -36.24 25.82
N ASP A 36 51.00 -35.80 24.57
CA ASP A 36 50.62 -36.63 23.40
C ASP A 36 50.67 -35.77 22.14
N GLN A 37 51.82 -35.88 21.46
CA GLN A 37 52.11 -35.17 20.23
C GLN A 37 51.40 -35.91 19.09
N TRP A 38 50.37 -35.31 18.51
CA TRP A 38 49.79 -35.78 17.26
C TRP A 38 50.91 -35.80 16.20
N PRO A 39 51.13 -36.92 15.49
CA PRO A 39 52.18 -36.99 14.49
C PRO A 39 51.90 -35.96 13.39
N ALA A 40 52.95 -35.27 12.95
CA ALA A 40 52.88 -34.32 11.85
C ALA A 40 52.34 -35.01 10.58
N PRO A 41 51.43 -34.37 9.82
CA PRO A 41 50.86 -34.96 8.61
C PRO A 41 51.95 -35.25 7.57
N HIS A 42 51.92 -36.45 7.02
CA HIS A 42 52.88 -36.92 6.03
C HIS A 42 52.68 -36.14 4.71
N PRO A 43 53.74 -35.72 4.00
CA PRO A 43 53.63 -34.90 2.77
C PRO A 43 53.01 -35.61 1.54
N ALA A 44 52.36 -36.77 1.73
CA ALA A 44 51.64 -37.50 0.67
C ALA A 44 50.12 -37.24 0.66
N ASP A 45 49.55 -36.58 1.68
CA ASP A 45 48.10 -36.33 1.79
C ASP A 45 47.68 -35.02 1.11
N ARG A 46 47.85 -34.94 -0.21
CA ARG A 46 47.31 -33.84 -1.04
C ARG A 46 46.06 -34.19 -1.84
N ASP A 47 45.42 -35.31 -1.53
CA ASP A 47 44.08 -35.62 -2.01
C ASP A 47 43.09 -35.61 -0.82
N PRO A 48 42.13 -34.68 -0.75
CA PRO A 48 41.17 -34.58 0.37
C PRO A 48 40.09 -35.67 0.34
N TRP A 49 40.29 -36.74 -0.43
CA TRP A 49 39.36 -37.84 -0.59
C TRP A 49 39.88 -39.03 0.21
N LEU A 50 39.29 -39.25 1.40
CA LEU A 50 39.49 -40.46 2.21
C LEU A 50 39.17 -41.70 1.36
N THR A 51 40.20 -42.37 0.85
CA THR A 51 40.06 -43.63 0.14
C THR A 51 40.11 -44.77 1.16
N PHE A 52 38.93 -45.28 1.51
CA PHE A 52 38.79 -46.51 2.28
C PHE A 52 38.90 -47.70 1.31
N PRO A 53 39.70 -48.75 1.59
CA PRO A 53 40.39 -49.11 2.84
C PRO A 53 41.90 -48.78 2.89
N PRO A 54 42.55 -48.74 4.09
CA PRO A 54 42.04 -49.23 5.39
C PRO A 54 41.29 -48.16 6.21
N PHE A 55 40.27 -48.61 6.96
CA PHE A 55 39.62 -47.76 7.96
C PHE A 55 40.61 -47.44 9.10
N PRO A 56 40.60 -46.21 9.65
CA PRO A 56 41.40 -45.88 10.82
C PRO A 56 40.97 -46.76 11.99
N GLN A 57 41.95 -47.26 12.74
CA GLN A 57 41.65 -48.03 13.96
C GLN A 57 41.05 -47.11 15.02
N PRO A 58 40.08 -47.59 15.82
CA PRO A 58 39.49 -46.79 16.88
C PRO A 58 40.56 -46.31 17.87
N PRO A 59 40.44 -45.08 18.40
CA PRO A 59 41.34 -44.58 19.43
C PRO A 59 41.40 -45.54 20.64
N PRO A 60 42.58 -45.69 21.28
CA PRO A 60 42.73 -46.57 22.42
C PRO A 60 41.79 -46.17 23.57
N GLY A 61 40.96 -47.12 24.02
CA GLY A 61 39.95 -46.90 25.07
C GLY A 61 38.53 -46.59 24.56
N VAL A 62 38.31 -46.55 23.23
CA VAL A 62 36.97 -46.36 22.64
C VAL A 62 36.44 -47.69 22.10
N ASP A 63 35.45 -48.25 22.79
CA ASP A 63 34.71 -49.42 22.30
C ASP A 63 33.68 -48.99 21.24
N LEU A 64 33.92 -49.36 19.99
CA LEU A 64 32.96 -49.15 18.92
C LEU A 64 31.82 -50.16 19.05
N ILE A 65 30.62 -49.64 19.35
CA ILE A 65 29.40 -50.46 19.37
C ILE A 65 29.07 -50.85 17.93
N PRO A 66 29.01 -52.15 17.58
CA PRO A 66 28.60 -52.57 16.24
C PRO A 66 27.15 -52.14 15.99
N PHE A 67 26.82 -51.80 14.74
CA PHE A 67 25.49 -51.30 14.39
C PHE A 67 24.34 -52.23 14.81
N SER A 68 24.59 -53.55 14.87
CA SER A 68 23.62 -54.54 15.37
C SER A 68 23.31 -54.43 16.86
N ALA A 69 24.21 -53.85 17.65
CA ALA A 69 24.05 -53.60 19.08
C ALA A 69 23.60 -52.16 19.38
N PHE A 70 23.52 -51.29 18.37
CA PHE A 70 23.02 -49.93 18.52
C PHE A 70 21.51 -49.95 18.83
N LYS A 71 21.13 -49.36 19.96
CA LYS A 71 19.73 -49.12 20.32
C LYS A 71 19.44 -47.63 20.17
N PRO A 72 18.44 -47.22 19.36
CA PRO A 72 18.11 -45.82 19.21
C PRO A 72 17.59 -45.27 20.54
N ALA A 73 18.41 -44.44 21.20
CA ALA A 73 18.00 -43.64 22.34
C ALA A 73 17.51 -42.29 21.79
N GLY A 74 16.19 -42.07 21.75
CA GLY A 74 15.61 -40.82 21.25
C GLY A 74 16.07 -39.59 22.05
N ILE A 75 15.71 -38.38 21.62
CA ILE A 75 16.07 -37.13 22.31
C ILE A 75 15.26 -37.01 23.61
N GLN A 76 15.88 -36.53 24.70
CA GLN A 76 15.15 -36.25 25.94
C GLN A 76 14.24 -35.03 25.73
N LEU A 77 12.92 -35.27 25.71
CA LEU A 77 11.93 -34.20 25.67
C LEU A 77 11.86 -33.55 27.05
N ALA A 78 12.41 -32.33 27.18
CA ALA A 78 12.24 -31.53 28.38
C ALA A 78 10.73 -31.34 28.65
N THR A 79 10.27 -31.76 29.83
CA THR A 79 8.85 -31.70 30.22
C THR A 79 8.44 -30.30 30.68
N GLU A 80 9.42 -29.41 30.85
CA GLU A 80 9.25 -28.02 31.29
C GLU A 80 9.76 -27.05 30.20
N PRO A 81 9.19 -25.84 30.09
CA PRO A 81 9.60 -24.86 29.08
C PRO A 81 11.08 -24.52 29.28
N ALA A 82 11.90 -24.84 28.27
CA ALA A 82 13.35 -24.71 28.29
C ALA A 82 13.78 -23.30 28.72
N GLU A 83 14.66 -23.21 29.72
CA GLU A 83 15.26 -21.95 30.10
C GLU A 83 16.33 -21.54 29.06
N PRO A 84 16.57 -20.23 28.85
CA PRO A 84 17.58 -19.75 27.91
C PRO A 84 19.00 -20.21 28.32
N GLY A 85 19.42 -21.37 27.81
CA GLY A 85 20.70 -21.99 28.16
C GLY A 85 20.67 -23.52 28.20
N ASP A 86 19.49 -24.13 28.17
CA ASP A 86 19.37 -25.59 28.13
C ASP A 86 19.90 -26.15 26.80
N VAL A 87 20.99 -26.91 26.89
CA VAL A 87 21.55 -27.66 25.76
C VAL A 87 20.74 -28.94 25.61
N GLU A 88 20.14 -29.14 24.43
CA GLU A 88 19.42 -30.37 24.09
C GLU A 88 20.33 -31.59 24.36
N ARG A 89 19.79 -32.64 24.96
CA ARG A 89 20.54 -33.88 25.25
C ARG A 89 19.84 -35.07 24.62
N ASP A 90 20.62 -36.02 24.11
CA ASP A 90 20.09 -37.29 23.64
C ASP A 90 19.60 -38.17 24.81
N GLY A 91 19.04 -39.34 24.50
CA GLY A 91 18.55 -40.29 25.49
C GLY A 91 19.61 -40.84 26.43
N LEU A 92 20.89 -40.62 26.13
CA LEU A 92 22.04 -40.98 26.95
C LEU A 92 22.61 -39.78 27.73
N GLY A 93 21.97 -38.61 27.65
CA GLY A 93 22.38 -37.39 28.34
C GLY A 93 23.53 -36.65 27.64
N ILE A 94 23.90 -37.05 26.43
CA ILE A 94 24.97 -36.42 25.63
C ILE A 94 24.42 -35.14 25.02
N PRO A 95 25.09 -33.99 25.18
CA PRO A 95 24.70 -32.75 24.53
C PRO A 95 24.61 -32.93 23.01
N THR A 96 23.41 -32.72 22.46
CA THR A 96 23.16 -32.73 21.01
C THR A 96 23.19 -31.32 20.47
N VAL A 97 23.76 -31.18 19.26
CA VAL A 97 23.64 -29.96 18.48
C VAL A 97 22.37 -30.10 17.66
N THR A 98 21.43 -29.18 17.83
CA THR A 98 20.22 -29.14 17.01
C THR A 98 20.61 -29.03 15.54
N LEU A 99 20.31 -30.08 14.77
CA LEU A 99 20.49 -30.03 13.33
C LEU A 99 19.56 -28.96 12.77
N ARG A 100 20.10 -28.09 11.90
CA ARG A 100 19.32 -27.02 11.26
C ARG A 100 18.21 -27.54 10.36
N VAL A 101 18.26 -28.83 10.01
CA VAL A 101 17.27 -29.49 9.16
C VAL A 101 16.22 -30.11 10.07
N HIS A 102 15.04 -29.50 10.12
CA HIS A 102 13.87 -30.15 10.68
C HIS A 102 13.54 -31.35 9.79
N HIS A 103 13.75 -32.56 10.30
CA HIS A 103 13.25 -33.75 9.62
C HIS A 103 11.73 -33.65 9.52
N ASP A 104 11.22 -33.83 8.30
CA ASP A 104 9.80 -33.88 8.06
C ASP A 104 9.17 -34.98 8.92
N LEU A 105 8.30 -34.58 9.84
CA LEU A 105 7.51 -35.50 10.65
C LEU A 105 6.77 -36.50 9.74
N THR A 106 6.58 -37.72 10.24
CA THR A 106 5.91 -38.78 9.50
C THR A 106 4.50 -38.35 9.07
N ALA A 107 3.99 -38.90 7.95
CA ALA A 107 2.67 -38.52 7.40
C ALA A 107 1.51 -38.66 8.43
N MET A 108 1.66 -39.55 9.42
CA MET A 108 0.70 -39.71 10.51
C MET A 108 0.69 -38.52 11.49
N GLU A 109 1.84 -37.93 11.81
CA GLU A 109 1.94 -36.76 12.69
C GLU A 109 1.47 -35.47 12.00
N LYS A 110 1.71 -35.35 10.70
CA LYS A 110 1.24 -34.20 9.90
C LYS A 110 -0.30 -34.10 9.85
N ARG A 111 -1.03 -35.21 9.96
CA ARG A 111 -2.50 -35.26 9.86
C ARG A 111 -3.27 -34.69 11.06
N LYS A 112 -2.62 -34.38 12.19
CA LYS A 112 -3.30 -33.90 13.41
C LYS A 112 -2.91 -32.49 13.88
N ARG A 113 -2.10 -31.75 13.13
CA ARG A 113 -1.73 -30.37 13.53
C ARG A 113 -2.94 -29.46 13.40
N LYS A 114 -3.53 -29.12 14.55
CA LYS A 114 -4.50 -28.01 14.67
C LYS A 114 -3.84 -26.74 14.14
N LYS A 115 -4.61 -25.89 13.45
CA LYS A 115 -4.14 -24.58 13.00
C LYS A 115 -3.54 -23.83 14.20
N PRO A 116 -2.34 -23.24 14.07
CA PRO A 116 -1.71 -22.54 15.18
C PRO A 116 -2.65 -21.43 15.68
N THR A 117 -2.92 -21.45 16.98
CA THR A 117 -3.67 -20.42 17.69
C THR A 117 -2.70 -19.61 18.53
N LYS A 118 -2.80 -18.29 18.48
CA LYS A 118 -2.06 -17.40 19.39
C LYS A 118 -2.99 -16.81 20.43
N VAL A 119 -2.52 -16.79 21.67
CA VAL A 119 -3.16 -16.08 22.79
C VAL A 119 -2.71 -14.61 22.68
N GLY A 120 -3.64 -13.69 22.46
CA GLY A 120 -3.37 -12.25 22.49
C GLY A 120 -2.98 -11.77 23.89
N LYS A 121 -2.49 -10.53 24.00
CA LYS A 121 -2.18 -9.91 25.31
C LYS A 121 -3.41 -9.86 26.23
N ASP A 122 -4.59 -9.75 25.65
CA ASP A 122 -5.88 -9.70 26.34
C ASP A 122 -6.39 -11.10 26.75
N GLY A 123 -5.60 -12.16 26.55
CA GLY A 123 -5.98 -13.55 26.81
C GLY A 123 -6.89 -14.16 25.74
N VAL A 124 -7.38 -13.38 24.77
CA VAL A 124 -8.22 -13.87 23.68
C VAL A 124 -7.39 -14.75 22.73
N VAL A 125 -7.80 -16.01 22.61
CA VAL A 125 -7.21 -16.95 21.66
C VAL A 125 -7.74 -16.65 20.27
N ARG A 126 -6.85 -16.23 19.36
CA ARG A 126 -7.16 -16.02 17.94
C ARG A 126 -6.35 -16.94 17.05
N ARG A 127 -6.83 -17.15 15.82
CA ARG A 127 -6.04 -17.82 14.79
C ARG A 127 -4.77 -16.99 14.52
N ALA A 128 -3.63 -17.67 14.38
CA ALA A 128 -2.41 -17.00 13.94
C ALA A 128 -2.63 -16.39 12.56
N MET A 129 -2.17 -15.17 12.36
CA MET A 129 -2.18 -14.52 11.05
C MET A 129 -1.10 -15.14 10.18
N TRP A 130 -1.26 -15.07 8.85
CA TRP A 130 -0.33 -15.69 7.90
C TRP A 130 1.14 -15.27 8.13
N TYR A 131 1.37 -14.01 8.52
CA TYR A 131 2.71 -13.49 8.77
C TYR A 131 3.30 -13.97 10.10
N GLU A 132 2.46 -14.29 11.09
CA GLU A 132 2.91 -14.90 12.36
C GLU A 132 3.34 -16.34 12.12
N GLU A 133 2.54 -17.08 11.34
CA GLU A 133 2.86 -18.45 10.91
C GLU A 133 4.14 -18.48 10.07
N TRP A 134 4.39 -17.45 9.26
CA TRP A 134 5.63 -17.37 8.46
C TRP A 134 6.84 -16.99 9.28
N ALA A 135 6.70 -16.07 10.24
CA ALA A 135 7.79 -15.67 11.12
C ALA A 135 8.34 -16.87 11.90
N GLU A 136 7.48 -17.80 12.31
CA GLU A 136 7.84 -19.08 12.90
C GLU A 136 8.60 -19.97 11.89
N GLY A 137 9.93 -20.00 11.99
CA GLY A 137 10.79 -20.78 11.10
C GLY A 137 11.31 -20.02 9.88
N GLU A 138 11.02 -18.72 9.76
CA GLU A 138 11.56 -17.89 8.68
C GLU A 138 13.09 -17.90 8.67
N GLU A 139 13.75 -17.84 9.84
CA GLU A 139 15.21 -17.87 9.96
C GLU A 139 15.85 -19.17 9.43
N LEU A 140 15.10 -20.27 9.47
CA LEU A 140 15.54 -21.59 8.99
C LEU A 140 15.36 -21.73 7.48
N ARG A 141 14.48 -20.93 6.85
CA ARG A 141 14.25 -20.99 5.40
C ARG A 141 15.46 -20.45 4.64
N ARG A 142 16.08 -21.34 3.87
CA ARG A 142 17.13 -21.04 2.90
C ARG A 142 16.64 -21.38 1.50
N THR A 143 17.33 -20.85 0.49
CA THR A 143 17.19 -21.28 -0.90
C THR A 143 17.44 -22.79 -1.02
N ALA A 144 16.87 -23.43 -2.04
CA ALA A 144 16.99 -24.88 -2.23
C ALA A 144 18.45 -25.33 -2.44
N GLY A 145 19.28 -24.42 -2.95
CA GLY A 145 20.74 -24.54 -2.97
C GLY A 145 21.42 -23.17 -2.77
N PRO A 146 22.74 -23.15 -2.51
CA PRO A 146 23.50 -21.90 -2.52
C PRO A 146 23.34 -21.20 -3.88
N ILE A 147 22.93 -19.93 -3.88
CA ILE A 147 22.87 -19.14 -5.11
C ILE A 147 24.31 -18.79 -5.50
N ASP A 148 24.70 -19.15 -6.71
CA ASP A 148 26.04 -18.88 -7.25
C ASP A 148 26.24 -17.35 -7.41
N PRO A 149 27.22 -16.74 -6.71
CA PRO A 149 27.50 -15.32 -6.83
C PRO A 149 28.03 -14.90 -8.22
N SER A 150 28.49 -15.84 -9.05
CA SER A 150 29.00 -15.55 -10.40
C SER A 150 27.89 -15.30 -11.42
N LEU A 151 26.64 -15.70 -11.11
CA LEU A 151 25.50 -15.46 -11.98
C LEU A 151 25.15 -13.96 -12.05
N PRO A 152 24.65 -13.47 -13.19
CA PRO A 152 24.14 -12.10 -13.31
C PRO A 152 23.16 -11.75 -12.17
N ARG A 153 23.20 -10.49 -11.70
CA ARG A 153 22.33 -9.99 -10.60
C ARG A 153 20.85 -10.31 -10.83
N ILE A 154 20.44 -10.17 -12.09
CA ILE A 154 19.10 -10.46 -12.58
C ILE A 154 18.72 -11.93 -12.37
N ASP A 155 19.58 -12.88 -12.77
CA ASP A 155 19.31 -14.31 -12.66
C ASP A 155 19.27 -14.76 -11.19
N ARG A 156 20.16 -14.20 -10.35
CA ARG A 156 20.14 -14.42 -8.91
C ARG A 156 18.82 -13.96 -8.28
N LEU A 157 18.30 -12.80 -8.71
CA LEU A 157 17.01 -12.28 -8.25
C LEU A 157 15.83 -13.16 -8.72
N HIS A 158 15.84 -13.64 -9.96
CA HIS A 158 14.83 -14.59 -10.47
C HIS A 158 14.81 -15.89 -9.66
N GLN A 159 15.98 -16.50 -9.43
CA GLN A 159 16.10 -17.72 -8.64
C GLN A 159 15.60 -17.48 -7.21
N ALA A 160 16.00 -16.38 -6.58
CA ALA A 160 15.55 -16.04 -5.23
C ALA A 160 14.03 -15.81 -5.15
N ALA A 161 13.43 -15.13 -6.13
CA ALA A 161 11.99 -14.92 -6.18
C ALA A 161 11.20 -16.23 -6.40
N TYR A 162 11.75 -17.16 -7.18
CA TYR A 162 11.20 -18.49 -7.36
C TYR A 162 11.26 -19.31 -6.07
N ASP A 163 12.43 -19.38 -5.44
CA ASP A 163 12.63 -20.08 -4.16
C ASP A 163 11.77 -19.49 -3.05
N PHE A 164 11.65 -18.16 -3.01
CA PHE A 164 10.77 -17.47 -2.05
C PHE A 164 9.31 -17.93 -2.19
N LYS A 165 8.83 -18.11 -3.42
CA LYS A 165 7.48 -18.59 -3.73
C LYS A 165 7.30 -20.07 -3.38
N GLN A 166 8.27 -20.93 -3.69
CA GLN A 166 8.18 -22.38 -3.44
C GLN A 166 8.19 -22.73 -1.95
N GLY A 167 8.95 -21.99 -1.14
CA GLY A 167 9.02 -22.23 0.30
C GLY A 167 7.78 -21.82 1.10
N ARG A 168 6.71 -21.33 0.46
CA ARG A 168 5.58 -20.66 1.13
C ARG A 168 4.23 -21.03 0.52
N PRO A 169 3.17 -21.21 1.35
CA PRO A 169 1.83 -21.52 0.88
C PRO A 169 1.09 -20.27 0.37
N LEU A 170 1.70 -19.51 -0.54
CA LEU A 170 1.11 -18.29 -1.14
C LEU A 170 -0.23 -18.59 -1.83
N HIS A 171 -0.40 -19.78 -2.41
CA HIS A 171 -1.61 -20.20 -3.11
C HIS A 171 -2.83 -20.36 -2.19
N THR A 172 -2.64 -20.50 -0.88
CA THR A 172 -3.74 -20.58 0.09
C THR A 172 -4.40 -19.22 0.33
N ASN A 173 -3.68 -18.12 0.06
CA ASN A 173 -4.19 -16.76 0.18
C ASN A 173 -4.11 -16.05 -1.18
N GLN A 174 -5.24 -16.02 -1.89
CA GLN A 174 -5.33 -15.42 -3.23
C GLN A 174 -4.94 -13.94 -3.23
N GLU A 175 -5.32 -13.17 -2.20
CA GLU A 175 -4.98 -11.75 -2.07
C GLU A 175 -3.45 -11.56 -1.94
N LEU A 176 -2.80 -12.38 -1.12
CA LEU A 176 -1.35 -12.35 -0.94
C LEU A 176 -0.60 -12.79 -2.22
N SER A 177 -1.14 -13.77 -2.94
CA SER A 177 -0.60 -14.17 -4.25
C SER A 177 -0.73 -13.04 -5.28
N GLN A 178 -1.85 -12.33 -5.31
CA GLN A 178 -2.03 -11.18 -6.22
C GLN A 178 -1.05 -10.07 -5.86
N LEU A 179 -0.88 -9.78 -4.57
CA LEU A 179 0.05 -8.78 -4.08
C LEU A 179 1.50 -9.11 -4.47
N TRP A 180 1.91 -10.37 -4.30
CA TRP A 180 3.21 -10.86 -4.76
C TRP A 180 3.38 -10.72 -6.27
N ASP A 181 2.35 -11.04 -7.06
CA ASP A 181 2.40 -10.92 -8.52
C ASP A 181 2.47 -9.46 -8.97
N ARG A 182 1.77 -8.55 -8.31
CA ARG A 182 1.87 -7.10 -8.54
C ARG A 182 3.27 -6.58 -8.22
N TRP A 183 3.87 -7.02 -7.13
CA TRP A 183 5.28 -6.70 -6.82
C TRP A 183 6.22 -7.19 -7.92
N ARG A 184 6.11 -8.47 -8.30
CA ARG A 184 6.94 -9.05 -9.38
C ARG A 184 6.76 -8.32 -10.71
N LEU A 185 5.54 -7.91 -11.05
CA LEU A 185 5.24 -7.14 -12.25
C LEU A 185 5.84 -5.72 -12.18
N TYR A 186 5.78 -5.09 -11.01
CA TYR A 186 6.34 -3.77 -10.77
C TYR A 186 7.87 -3.75 -10.94
N ILE A 187 8.58 -4.71 -10.33
CA ILE A 187 10.05 -4.78 -10.47
C ILE A 187 10.51 -5.44 -11.79
N GLY A 188 9.59 -5.87 -12.66
CA GLY A 188 9.93 -6.47 -13.95
C GLY A 188 10.30 -7.96 -13.92
N LEU A 189 10.10 -8.69 -12.82
CA LEU A 189 10.34 -10.13 -12.80
C LEU A 189 9.34 -10.94 -13.65
N ILE A 190 8.14 -10.40 -13.88
CA ILE A 190 7.13 -10.98 -14.78
C ILE A 190 6.59 -9.90 -15.72
N SER A 191 6.20 -10.30 -16.94
CA SER A 191 5.65 -9.37 -17.94
C SER A 191 4.15 -9.14 -17.77
N GLY A 192 3.43 -10.02 -17.08
CA GLY A 192 1.99 -9.92 -16.90
C GLY A 192 1.50 -10.74 -15.70
N LEU A 193 0.33 -10.34 -15.18
CA LEU A 193 -0.35 -11.10 -14.13
C LEU A 193 -0.82 -12.44 -14.70
N GLN A 194 -0.43 -13.53 -14.06
CA GLN A 194 -0.94 -14.85 -14.43
C GLN A 194 -2.43 -14.90 -14.08
N PRO A 195 -3.30 -15.36 -14.99
CA PRO A 195 -4.71 -15.56 -14.64
C PRO A 195 -4.80 -16.55 -13.47
N PRO A 196 -5.74 -16.36 -12.53
CA PRO A 196 -5.88 -17.26 -11.41
C PRO A 196 -6.07 -18.69 -11.93
N ALA A 197 -5.37 -19.65 -11.32
CA ALA A 197 -5.34 -21.04 -11.77
C ALA A 197 -6.74 -21.66 -11.91
N SER A 198 -7.73 -21.16 -11.15
CA SER A 198 -9.14 -21.56 -11.26
C SER A 198 -9.72 -21.24 -12.64
N ARG A 199 -9.39 -20.10 -13.27
CA ARG A 199 -9.86 -19.78 -14.62
C ARG A 199 -9.26 -20.73 -15.66
N LYS A 200 -7.98 -21.09 -15.53
CA LYS A 200 -7.34 -22.05 -16.44
C LYS A 200 -7.94 -23.44 -16.28
N LYS A 201 -8.19 -23.89 -15.05
CA LYS A 201 -8.85 -25.17 -14.79
C LYS A 201 -10.29 -25.17 -15.30
N ASN A 202 -11.03 -24.08 -15.12
CA ASN A 202 -12.41 -23.96 -15.61
C ASN A 202 -12.47 -23.85 -17.13
N ALA A 203 -11.51 -23.18 -17.78
CA ALA A 203 -11.38 -23.17 -19.23
C ALA A 203 -11.05 -24.57 -19.76
N GLN A 204 -10.08 -25.27 -19.16
CA GLN A 204 -9.77 -26.66 -19.52
C GLN A 204 -10.94 -27.61 -19.28
N ILE A 205 -11.71 -27.42 -18.20
CA ILE A 205 -12.92 -28.19 -17.94
C ILE A 205 -13.98 -27.86 -19.00
N ARG A 206 -14.19 -26.59 -19.37
CA ARG A 206 -15.11 -26.22 -20.45
C ARG A 206 -14.68 -26.78 -21.80
N ASP A 207 -13.41 -26.70 -22.14
CA ASP A 207 -12.86 -27.26 -23.38
C ASP A 207 -13.01 -28.78 -23.40
N ALA A 208 -12.77 -29.45 -22.26
CA ALA A 208 -12.99 -30.88 -22.13
C ALA A 208 -14.48 -31.25 -22.22
N LEU A 209 -15.37 -30.45 -21.62
CA LEU A 209 -16.83 -30.67 -21.68
C LEU A 209 -17.37 -30.43 -23.09
N ALA A 210 -16.88 -29.40 -23.79
CA ALA A 210 -17.22 -29.11 -25.18
C ALA A 210 -16.73 -30.23 -26.11
N ALA A 211 -15.51 -30.74 -25.89
CA ALA A 211 -14.98 -31.88 -26.63
C ALA A 211 -15.76 -33.19 -26.37
N MET A 212 -16.42 -33.34 -25.21
CA MET A 212 -17.28 -34.49 -24.92
C MET A 212 -18.71 -34.34 -25.48
N GLY A 213 -19.21 -33.11 -25.64
CA GLY A 213 -20.54 -32.82 -26.20
C GLY A 213 -20.64 -32.94 -27.73
N GLU A 214 -19.52 -33.12 -28.44
CA GLU A 214 -19.49 -33.33 -29.90
C GLU A 214 -19.33 -34.82 -30.30
N ALA A 215 -19.40 -35.76 -29.36
CA ALA A 215 -19.47 -37.18 -29.70
C ALA A 215 -20.87 -37.48 -30.25
N PRO A 216 -21.01 -37.97 -31.50
CA PRO A 216 -22.31 -38.31 -32.06
C PRO A 216 -22.94 -39.43 -31.24
N GLU A 217 -24.19 -39.21 -30.83
CA GLU A 217 -25.08 -40.23 -30.29
C GLU A 217 -25.36 -41.25 -31.41
N ASP A 218 -24.49 -42.26 -31.54
CA ASP A 218 -24.81 -43.47 -32.26
C ASP A 218 -25.64 -44.36 -31.33
N ASP A 219 -26.97 -44.26 -31.51
CA ASP A 219 -27.97 -45.22 -31.07
C ASP A 219 -27.59 -46.64 -31.55
N ALA A 220 -27.27 -47.54 -30.62
CA ALA A 220 -27.45 -48.97 -30.83
C ALA A 220 -27.59 -49.71 -29.49
N ASP A 221 -28.77 -50.31 -29.35
CA ASP A 221 -29.32 -51.13 -28.27
C ASP A 221 -28.47 -52.28 -27.69
N ASP A 222 -28.88 -52.68 -26.48
CA ASP A 222 -28.83 -54.01 -25.84
C ASP A 222 -27.47 -54.64 -25.49
N ASP A 223 -27.22 -54.86 -24.19
CA ASP A 223 -27.52 -56.15 -23.53
C ASP A 223 -27.05 -56.14 -22.05
N GLU A 224 -27.77 -56.92 -21.23
CA GLU A 224 -27.72 -57.06 -19.78
C GLU A 224 -26.39 -57.57 -19.22
N GLY A 225 -26.07 -57.17 -17.98
CA GLY A 225 -25.00 -57.80 -17.20
C GLY A 225 -24.64 -57.07 -15.93
N GLU A 226 -25.40 -57.33 -14.85
CA GLU A 226 -24.99 -57.03 -13.48
C GLU A 226 -23.67 -57.74 -13.15
N GLU A 227 -22.63 -57.02 -12.71
CA GLU A 227 -21.68 -57.57 -11.72
C GLU A 227 -20.91 -56.46 -10.98
N GLU A 228 -21.14 -56.47 -9.67
CA GLU A 228 -20.60 -55.61 -8.62
C GLU A 228 -19.18 -56.06 -8.24
N MET A 229 -18.12 -55.23 -8.42
CA MET A 229 -16.82 -55.41 -7.74
C MET A 229 -15.98 -54.10 -7.67
N PRO A 230 -15.09 -53.96 -6.66
CA PRO A 230 -14.59 -52.68 -6.12
C PRO A 230 -13.32 -52.12 -6.81
N PRO A 231 -12.97 -50.83 -6.59
CA PRO A 231 -11.89 -50.18 -7.32
C PRO A 231 -10.52 -50.43 -6.67
N THR A 232 -9.76 -51.40 -7.20
CA THR A 232 -8.29 -51.42 -7.08
C THR A 232 -7.68 -51.03 -8.41
N ARG A 233 -7.24 -49.77 -8.51
CA ARG A 233 -6.43 -49.26 -9.63
C ARG A 233 -4.97 -49.73 -9.44
N PRO A 234 -4.39 -50.54 -10.34
CA PRO A 234 -2.94 -50.74 -10.37
C PRO A 234 -2.24 -49.54 -11.04
N PRO A 235 -0.95 -49.30 -10.75
CA PRO A 235 -0.19 -48.17 -11.29
C PRO A 235 0.04 -48.33 -12.80
N LYS A 236 -0.29 -47.28 -13.57
CA LYS A 236 0.01 -47.18 -15.00
C LYS A 236 1.53 -47.25 -15.21
N GLN A 237 1.98 -48.29 -15.90
CA GLN A 237 3.30 -48.32 -16.54
C GLN A 237 3.23 -47.41 -17.77
N ALA A 238 4.18 -46.48 -17.88
CA ALA A 238 4.34 -45.64 -19.06
C ALA A 238 5.01 -46.45 -20.16
N GLU A 239 4.21 -46.98 -21.09
CA GLU A 239 4.71 -47.56 -22.32
C GLU A 239 4.94 -46.43 -23.34
N VAL A 240 6.21 -46.18 -23.66
CA VAL A 240 6.61 -45.22 -24.69
C VAL A 240 6.34 -45.85 -26.05
N VAL A 241 5.17 -45.53 -26.61
CA VAL A 241 4.81 -45.86 -27.98
C VAL A 241 5.47 -44.85 -28.92
N VAL A 242 6.53 -45.29 -29.60
CA VAL A 242 7.10 -44.61 -30.76
C VAL A 242 6.27 -45.01 -31.98
N THR A 243 5.32 -44.16 -32.38
CA THR A 243 4.59 -44.32 -33.65
C THR A 243 5.31 -43.60 -34.78
N ASN A 244 5.61 -44.36 -35.84
CA ASN A 244 6.09 -43.86 -37.13
C ASN A 244 5.00 -43.05 -37.86
N ASP A 245 5.45 -41.97 -38.49
CA ASP A 245 4.66 -40.84 -38.96
C ASP A 245 4.45 -40.90 -40.49
N GLU A 246 3.67 -41.88 -40.97
CA GLU A 246 3.43 -42.03 -42.43
C GLU A 246 2.00 -42.39 -42.84
N ASN A 247 1.02 -42.31 -41.94
CA ASN A 247 -0.39 -42.58 -42.29
C ASN A 247 -1.39 -41.69 -41.53
N ALA A 248 -1.09 -40.39 -41.44
CA ALA A 248 -2.03 -39.40 -40.92
C ALA A 248 -3.19 -39.20 -41.93
N ARG A 249 -4.37 -39.68 -41.53
CA ARG A 249 -5.67 -39.44 -42.17
C ARG A 249 -5.90 -37.92 -42.31
N PRO A 250 -6.42 -37.41 -43.44
CA PRO A 250 -6.75 -35.99 -43.55
C PRO A 250 -7.90 -35.69 -42.59
N VAL A 251 -7.57 -34.99 -41.50
CA VAL A 251 -8.56 -34.44 -40.56
C VAL A 251 -9.34 -33.38 -41.33
N ALA A 252 -10.67 -33.56 -41.40
CA ALA A 252 -11.56 -32.60 -42.04
C ALA A 252 -11.40 -31.22 -41.38
N PRO A 253 -11.47 -30.13 -42.16
CA PRO A 253 -11.37 -28.79 -41.60
C PRO A 253 -12.58 -28.52 -40.71
N THR A 254 -12.41 -28.63 -39.40
CA THR A 254 -13.39 -28.18 -38.41
C THR A 254 -13.51 -26.67 -38.53
N THR A 255 -14.62 -26.23 -39.12
CA THR A 255 -15.04 -24.85 -39.27
C THR A 255 -15.41 -24.27 -37.90
N GLN A 256 -14.41 -24.02 -37.04
CA GLN A 256 -14.62 -23.12 -35.92
C GLN A 256 -14.87 -21.71 -36.48
N PRO A 257 -15.89 -20.97 -36.00
CA PRO A 257 -16.07 -19.58 -36.39
C PRO A 257 -14.82 -18.83 -35.94
N ALA A 258 -13.99 -18.45 -36.92
CA ALA A 258 -12.82 -17.62 -36.71
C ALA A 258 -13.31 -16.30 -36.11
N SER A 259 -13.28 -16.17 -34.78
CA SER A 259 -13.33 -14.90 -34.09
C SER A 259 -12.25 -14.06 -34.75
N LYS A 260 -12.66 -13.09 -35.57
CA LYS A 260 -11.77 -12.26 -36.38
C LYS A 260 -10.60 -11.84 -35.49
N PRO A 261 -9.34 -12.18 -35.82
CA PRO A 261 -8.21 -11.71 -35.05
C PRO A 261 -8.18 -10.20 -35.21
N PHE A 262 -8.74 -9.48 -34.24
CA PHE A 262 -8.82 -8.02 -34.18
C PHE A 262 -7.42 -7.36 -34.06
N PHE A 263 -6.35 -8.16 -34.15
CA PHE A 263 -4.94 -7.76 -34.03
C PHE A 263 -4.11 -8.05 -35.31
N SER A 264 -4.77 -8.25 -36.45
CA SER A 264 -4.12 -8.67 -37.70
C SER A 264 -3.45 -7.55 -38.51
N GLU A 265 -3.50 -6.29 -38.11
CA GLU A 265 -2.96 -5.18 -38.93
C GLU A 265 -1.50 -4.82 -38.64
N PHE A 266 -0.93 -5.22 -37.51
CA PHE A 266 0.49 -4.95 -37.24
C PHE A 266 1.39 -5.87 -38.06
N SER A 267 2.36 -5.27 -38.74
CA SER A 267 3.44 -5.98 -39.43
C SER A 267 4.23 -6.86 -38.46
N GLU A 268 4.89 -7.91 -38.98
CA GLU A 268 5.74 -8.77 -38.15
C GLU A 268 6.89 -7.99 -37.49
N GLU A 269 7.39 -6.95 -38.18
CA GLU A 269 8.39 -6.03 -37.67
C GLU A 269 7.86 -5.21 -36.48
N GLU A 270 6.67 -4.63 -36.56
CA GLU A 270 6.05 -3.92 -35.43
C GLU A 270 5.77 -4.85 -34.24
N ARG A 271 5.36 -6.10 -34.48
CA ARG A 271 5.20 -7.10 -33.42
C ARG A 271 6.54 -7.42 -32.75
N GLN A 272 7.62 -7.51 -33.52
CA GLN A 272 8.97 -7.72 -32.99
C GLN A 272 9.44 -6.51 -32.18
N GLN A 273 9.25 -5.29 -32.70
CA GLN A 273 9.58 -4.04 -32.00
C GLN A 273 8.81 -3.92 -30.67
N ARG A 274 7.51 -4.27 -30.65
CA ARG A 274 6.73 -4.30 -29.41
C ARG A 274 7.27 -5.32 -28.41
N ARG A 275 7.67 -6.51 -28.85
CA ARG A 275 8.29 -7.53 -27.97
C ARG A 275 9.60 -7.05 -27.37
N GLU A 276 10.46 -6.42 -28.18
CA GLU A 276 11.74 -5.86 -27.75
C GLU A 276 11.54 -4.71 -26.77
N TYR A 277 10.62 -3.79 -27.08
CA TYR A 277 10.25 -2.70 -26.19
C TYR A 277 9.74 -3.20 -24.82
N PHE A 278 8.83 -4.17 -24.78
CA PHE A 278 8.36 -4.73 -23.50
C PHE A 278 9.48 -5.42 -22.72
N ARG A 279 10.47 -6.00 -23.42
CA ARG A 279 11.67 -6.57 -22.79
C ARG A 279 12.54 -5.46 -22.19
N GLU A 280 12.79 -4.36 -22.91
CA GLU A 280 13.57 -3.22 -22.43
C GLU A 280 12.90 -2.51 -21.24
N VAL A 281 11.58 -2.29 -21.31
CA VAL A 281 10.79 -1.73 -20.20
C VAL A 281 10.91 -2.62 -18.95
N ARG A 282 10.84 -3.94 -19.14
CA ARG A 282 11.00 -4.91 -18.06
C ARG A 282 12.40 -4.87 -17.46
N ASP A 283 13.42 -4.89 -18.30
CA ASP A 283 14.82 -4.88 -17.88
C ASP A 283 15.15 -3.55 -17.17
N THR A 284 14.59 -2.43 -17.63
CA THR A 284 14.68 -1.10 -16.97
C THR A 284 14.05 -1.10 -15.57
N ARG A 285 12.90 -1.76 -15.38
CA ARG A 285 12.27 -1.90 -14.04
C ARG A 285 13.18 -2.70 -13.10
N MET A 286 13.78 -3.76 -13.61
CA MET A 286 14.69 -4.61 -12.84
C MET A 286 15.94 -3.83 -12.45
N ASP A 287 16.54 -3.09 -13.38
CA ASP A 287 17.69 -2.24 -13.11
C ASP A 287 17.37 -1.14 -12.08
N ARG A 288 16.18 -0.53 -12.14
CA ARG A 288 15.75 0.45 -11.14
C ARG A 288 15.76 -0.13 -9.72
N PHE A 289 15.24 -1.35 -9.54
CA PHE A 289 15.28 -2.04 -8.25
C PHE A 289 16.70 -2.50 -7.85
N LEU A 290 17.49 -3.02 -8.80
CA LEU A 290 18.84 -3.51 -8.51
C LEU A 290 19.83 -2.39 -8.16
N ASN A 291 19.62 -1.19 -8.71
CA ASN A 291 20.45 -0.02 -8.46
C ASN A 291 20.00 0.75 -7.20
N ASP A 292 18.70 0.86 -6.95
CA ASP A 292 18.16 1.51 -5.75
C ASP A 292 16.91 0.78 -5.20
N PRO A 293 17.12 -0.28 -4.40
CA PRO A 293 16.01 -1.06 -3.85
C PRO A 293 15.19 -0.26 -2.82
N GLU A 294 15.77 0.75 -2.17
CA GLU A 294 15.04 1.58 -1.20
C GLU A 294 13.98 2.42 -1.92
N THR A 295 14.40 3.16 -2.94
CA THR A 295 13.49 4.00 -3.73
C THR A 295 12.44 3.18 -4.45
N ALA A 296 12.80 2.01 -5.01
CA ALA A 296 11.84 1.12 -5.65
C ALA A 296 10.77 0.60 -4.67
N VAL A 297 11.14 0.27 -3.43
CA VAL A 297 10.18 -0.15 -2.40
C VAL A 297 9.29 1.00 -1.95
N LYS A 298 9.85 2.21 -1.78
CA LYS A 298 9.06 3.42 -1.46
C LYS A 298 8.03 3.70 -2.54
N ILE A 299 8.44 3.82 -3.80
CA ILE A 299 7.54 4.04 -4.95
C ILE A 299 6.47 2.96 -5.04
N PHE A 300 6.84 1.69 -4.85
CA PHE A 300 5.85 0.60 -4.89
C PHE A 300 4.79 0.74 -3.80
N LEU A 301 5.19 1.01 -2.56
CA LEU A 301 4.28 1.12 -1.42
C LEU A 301 3.57 2.47 -1.31
N SER A 302 3.90 3.44 -2.18
CA SER A 302 3.26 4.75 -2.25
C SER A 302 2.56 4.99 -3.59
N GLY A 303 3.24 5.52 -4.60
CA GLY A 303 2.64 5.95 -5.88
C GLY A 303 1.99 4.78 -6.62
N TYR A 304 2.67 3.63 -6.69
CA TYR A 304 2.09 2.44 -7.33
C TYR A 304 0.84 1.92 -6.59
N TYR A 305 0.79 2.07 -5.25
CA TYR A 305 -0.41 1.70 -4.47
C TYR A 305 -1.57 2.63 -4.76
N ARG A 306 -1.32 3.92 -4.89
CA ARG A 306 -2.32 4.92 -5.22
C ARG A 306 -2.86 4.72 -6.65
N ASP A 307 -1.97 4.65 -7.63
CA ASP A 307 -2.30 4.42 -9.05
C ASP A 307 -3.12 3.15 -9.28
N ARG A 308 -2.84 2.07 -8.52
CA ARG A 308 -3.53 0.78 -8.65
C ARG A 308 -4.70 0.62 -7.69
N GLY A 309 -5.08 1.68 -6.96
CA GLY A 309 -6.16 1.67 -5.97
C GLY A 309 -5.92 0.72 -4.78
N MET A 310 -4.69 0.25 -4.58
CA MET A 310 -4.35 -0.61 -3.44
C MET A 310 -4.30 0.17 -2.13
N ILE A 311 -4.04 1.48 -2.19
CA ILE A 311 -4.07 2.37 -1.02
C ILE A 311 -5.45 2.42 -0.37
N PHE A 312 -6.53 2.08 -1.09
CA PHE A 312 -7.91 2.03 -0.60
C PHE A 312 -8.33 0.66 -0.06
N SER A 313 -7.44 -0.33 -0.09
CA SER A 313 -7.64 -1.64 0.55
C SER A 313 -6.84 -1.72 1.85
N GLU A 314 -7.54 -1.70 2.98
CA GLU A 314 -6.93 -1.84 4.31
C GLU A 314 -6.08 -3.13 4.41
N LYS A 315 -6.57 -4.22 3.80
CA LYS A 315 -5.83 -5.48 3.75
C LYS A 315 -4.49 -5.35 3.00
N PHE A 316 -4.46 -4.65 1.86
CA PHE A 316 -3.21 -4.44 1.11
C PHE A 316 -2.25 -3.50 1.82
N CYS A 317 -2.76 -2.42 2.45
CA CYS A 317 -1.94 -1.53 3.27
C CYS A 317 -1.31 -2.25 4.47
N ARG A 318 -2.00 -3.23 5.05
CA ARG A 318 -1.47 -4.08 6.11
C ARG A 318 -0.48 -5.12 5.58
N ASP A 319 -0.90 -5.95 4.63
CA ASP A 319 -0.19 -7.17 4.24
C ASP A 319 0.98 -6.89 3.27
N GLY A 320 0.89 -5.82 2.48
CA GLY A 320 1.89 -5.38 1.50
C GLY A 320 3.29 -5.17 2.06
N PRO A 321 3.46 -4.21 2.97
CA PRO A 321 4.74 -3.95 3.63
C PRO A 321 5.32 -5.17 4.35
N ILE A 322 4.47 -6.01 4.94
CA ILE A 322 4.89 -7.23 5.64
C ILE A 322 5.46 -8.24 4.64
N LEU A 323 4.75 -8.50 3.53
CA LEU A 323 5.20 -9.42 2.48
C LEU A 323 6.55 -9.00 1.91
N LEU A 324 6.72 -7.71 1.61
CA LEU A 324 7.99 -7.20 1.10
C LEU A 324 9.11 -7.30 2.12
N GLN A 325 8.83 -7.03 3.40
CA GLN A 325 9.84 -7.19 4.45
C GLN A 325 10.35 -8.64 4.52
N PHE A 326 9.46 -9.63 4.44
CA PHE A 326 9.86 -11.05 4.36
C PHE A 326 10.74 -11.33 3.15
N PHE A 327 10.37 -10.82 1.97
CA PHE A 327 11.15 -11.03 0.75
C PHE A 327 12.53 -10.38 0.83
N LEU A 328 12.63 -9.13 1.26
CA LEU A 328 13.90 -8.41 1.37
C LEU A 328 14.83 -9.05 2.42
N ASN A 329 14.29 -9.48 3.56
CA ASN A 329 15.06 -10.23 4.56
C ASN A 329 15.51 -11.60 4.03
N PHE A 330 14.69 -12.25 3.19
CA PHE A 330 15.10 -13.47 2.50
C PHE A 330 16.27 -13.20 1.53
N LEU A 331 16.26 -12.09 0.78
CA LEU A 331 17.38 -11.69 -0.09
C LEU A 331 18.67 -11.46 0.71
N LEU A 332 18.57 -10.75 1.84
CA LEU A 332 19.69 -10.48 2.76
C LEU A 332 20.26 -11.78 3.35
N ARG A 333 19.39 -12.65 3.88
CA ARG A 333 19.80 -13.89 4.54
C ARG A 333 20.53 -14.86 3.60
N ASN A 334 20.05 -14.96 2.36
CA ASN A 334 20.65 -15.83 1.35
C ASN A 334 21.76 -15.14 0.55
N ARG A 335 22.13 -13.90 0.90
CA ARG A 335 23.16 -13.09 0.22
C ARG A 335 22.97 -13.09 -1.30
N VAL A 336 21.73 -12.86 -1.75
CA VAL A 336 21.38 -12.88 -3.18
C VAL A 336 22.09 -11.75 -3.91
N LEU A 337 22.18 -10.57 -3.29
CA LEU A 337 22.79 -9.35 -3.81
C LEU A 337 23.76 -8.77 -2.76
N PRO A 338 24.94 -9.40 -2.55
CA PRO A 338 25.93 -8.91 -1.58
C PRO A 338 26.42 -7.50 -1.89
N GLU A 339 26.41 -7.08 -3.17
CA GLU A 339 26.82 -5.75 -3.59
C GLU A 339 25.88 -4.62 -3.14
N SER A 340 24.58 -4.92 -2.96
CA SER A 340 23.54 -3.94 -2.59
C SER A 340 23.01 -4.17 -1.17
N GLU A 341 23.77 -4.85 -0.29
CA GLU A 341 23.31 -5.22 1.05
C GLU A 341 22.90 -3.99 1.89
N LYS A 342 23.66 -2.90 1.79
CA LYS A 342 23.37 -1.66 2.52
C LYS A 342 22.01 -1.08 2.10
N ASP A 343 21.74 -1.01 0.80
CA ASP A 343 20.51 -0.42 0.29
C ASP A 343 19.32 -1.35 0.50
N LEU A 344 19.50 -2.68 0.46
CA LEU A 344 18.49 -3.64 0.88
C LEU A 344 18.09 -3.47 2.35
N ARG A 345 19.04 -3.17 3.25
CA ARG A 345 18.71 -2.87 4.66
C ARG A 345 17.90 -1.58 4.80
N LYS A 346 18.18 -0.55 4.00
CA LYS A 346 17.36 0.67 3.95
C LYS A 346 15.96 0.38 3.40
N ALA A 347 15.86 -0.46 2.36
CA ALA A 347 14.57 -0.93 1.84
C ALA A 347 13.75 -1.69 2.91
N VAL A 348 14.40 -2.52 3.73
CA VAL A 348 13.77 -3.16 4.91
C VAL A 348 13.28 -2.11 5.90
N ALA A 349 14.07 -1.07 6.19
CA ALA A 349 13.63 0.03 7.06
C ALA A 349 12.41 0.76 6.48
N ALA A 350 12.38 1.01 5.16
CA ALA A 350 11.22 1.60 4.46
C ALA A 350 9.97 0.72 4.59
N THR A 351 10.08 -0.61 4.46
CA THR A 351 8.93 -1.51 4.73
C THR A 351 8.45 -1.45 6.18
N GLY A 352 9.36 -1.31 7.15
CA GLY A 352 9.01 -1.15 8.56
C GLY A 352 8.29 0.17 8.86
N GLN A 353 8.65 1.23 8.14
CA GLN A 353 7.93 2.50 8.18
C GLN A 353 6.54 2.38 7.55
N ALA A 354 6.44 1.75 6.39
CA ALA A 354 5.18 1.50 5.69
C ALA A 354 4.19 0.64 6.49
N GLN A 355 4.67 -0.36 7.26
CA GLN A 355 3.83 -1.15 8.17
C GLN A 355 3.12 -0.30 9.22
N LYS A 356 3.73 0.81 9.63
CA LYS A 356 3.14 1.74 10.62
C LYS A 356 2.21 2.74 9.94
N GLU A 357 2.67 3.35 8.85
CA GLU A 357 1.98 4.50 8.26
C GLU A 357 0.84 4.11 7.31
N LEU A 358 0.96 3.05 6.49
CA LEU A 358 -0.08 2.70 5.49
C LEU A 358 -1.41 2.27 6.11
N PRO A 359 -1.46 1.42 7.16
CA PRO A 359 -2.74 1.15 7.81
C PRO A 359 -3.29 2.40 8.52
N HIS A 360 -2.41 3.27 9.01
CA HIS A 360 -2.79 4.47 9.74
C HIS A 360 -3.33 5.58 8.83
N SER A 361 -2.99 5.59 7.53
CA SER A 361 -3.56 6.55 6.58
C SER A 361 -5.08 6.41 6.48
N PHE A 362 -5.65 5.22 6.66
CA PHE A 362 -7.11 5.03 6.79
C PHE A 362 -7.69 5.59 8.06
N VAL A 363 -6.95 5.47 9.17
CA VAL A 363 -7.37 6.03 10.45
C VAL A 363 -7.41 7.56 10.35
N ILE A 364 -6.42 8.14 9.68
CA ILE A 364 -6.36 9.57 9.39
C ILE A 364 -7.50 9.96 8.45
N SER A 365 -7.67 9.31 7.30
CA SER A 365 -8.68 9.68 6.31
C SER A 365 -10.13 9.58 6.82
N ARG A 366 -10.37 8.76 7.86
CA ARG A 366 -11.66 8.70 8.58
C ARG A 366 -11.79 9.72 9.70
N ALA A 367 -10.68 10.26 10.19
CA ALA A 367 -10.66 11.21 11.29
C ALA A 367 -10.70 12.67 10.82
N ILE A 368 -10.37 12.94 9.56
CA ILE A 368 -10.38 14.28 8.97
C ILE A 368 -11.20 14.30 7.66
N PRO A 369 -11.95 15.39 7.39
CA PRO A 369 -12.18 16.56 8.23
C PRO A 369 -12.92 16.22 9.53
N ASP A 370 -12.53 16.86 10.63
CA ASP A 370 -13.11 16.70 11.97
C ASP A 370 -14.38 17.56 12.15
N ASP A 371 -15.08 17.42 13.28
CA ASP A 371 -16.36 18.09 13.52
C ASP A 371 -16.17 19.62 13.60
N PHE A 372 -15.03 20.10 14.11
CA PHE A 372 -14.64 21.51 14.04
C PHE A 372 -14.57 22.03 12.59
N SER A 373 -13.87 21.31 11.71
CA SER A 373 -13.72 21.74 10.32
C SER A 373 -15.05 21.70 9.56
N GLN A 374 -15.85 20.65 9.76
CA GLN A 374 -17.21 20.54 9.21
C GLN A 374 -18.12 21.67 9.75
N GLY A 375 -17.98 22.01 11.03
CA GLY A 375 -18.68 23.13 11.65
C GLY A 375 -18.30 24.48 11.04
N CYS A 376 -17.02 24.69 10.72
CA CYS A 376 -16.55 25.87 10.01
C CYS A 376 -17.11 25.93 8.57
N GLU A 377 -17.17 24.81 7.85
CA GLU A 377 -17.79 24.73 6.52
C GLU A 377 -19.27 25.11 6.56
N LEU A 378 -20.03 24.54 7.50
CA LEU A 378 -21.45 24.88 7.70
C LEU A 378 -21.65 26.35 8.05
N LEU A 379 -20.72 26.93 8.81
CA LEU A 379 -20.82 28.30 9.28
C LEU A 379 -20.49 29.32 8.17
N PHE A 380 -19.41 29.09 7.43
CA PHE A 380 -18.88 30.06 6.46
C PHE A 380 -19.26 29.74 5.01
N GLY A 381 -19.90 28.59 4.79
CA GLY A 381 -20.17 28.02 3.49
C GLY A 381 -18.93 27.36 2.89
N THR A 382 -19.15 26.37 2.05
CA THR A 382 -18.11 25.67 1.30
C THR A 382 -17.40 26.60 0.31
N LYS A 383 -16.07 26.45 0.24
CA LYS A 383 -15.13 27.16 -0.64
C LYS A 383 -14.59 26.27 -1.74
N THR A 384 -14.94 24.98 -1.75
CA THR A 384 -14.55 24.03 -2.79
C THR A 384 -15.50 24.01 -4.00
N HIS A 385 -16.48 24.91 -4.07
CA HIS A 385 -17.45 25.04 -5.16
C HIS A 385 -16.87 25.53 -6.50
N SER A 386 -15.81 24.89 -7.00
CA SER A 386 -15.60 24.81 -8.43
C SER A 386 -16.64 23.81 -8.96
N ASN A 387 -17.55 24.26 -9.82
CA ASN A 387 -18.55 23.46 -10.51
C ASN A 387 -17.98 22.13 -11.05
N VAL A 388 -18.07 21.03 -10.29
CA VAL A 388 -17.69 19.68 -10.74
C VAL A 388 -18.55 19.23 -11.94
N TRP A 389 -19.65 19.93 -12.22
CA TRP A 389 -20.54 19.72 -13.35
C TRP A 389 -20.50 20.80 -14.43
N GLN A 390 -19.54 21.73 -14.43
CA GLN A 390 -19.21 22.40 -15.68
C GLN A 390 -18.42 21.41 -16.54
N VAL A 391 -19.18 20.51 -17.18
CA VAL A 391 -18.83 19.94 -18.48
C VAL A 391 -18.15 21.07 -19.23
N THR A 392 -16.87 20.90 -19.53
CA THR A 392 -16.11 21.79 -20.40
C THR A 392 -16.92 21.95 -21.68
N ASP A 393 -17.73 23.00 -21.73
CA ASP A 393 -18.30 23.52 -22.94
C ASP A 393 -17.07 23.98 -23.70
N GLN A 394 -16.64 23.12 -24.63
CA GLN A 394 -15.55 23.43 -25.55
C GLN A 394 -15.96 24.75 -26.22
N GLY A 395 -15.33 25.84 -25.78
CA GLY A 395 -15.56 27.15 -26.36
C GLY A 395 -15.39 27.09 -27.88
N PRO A 396 -16.14 27.91 -28.64
CA PRO A 396 -16.17 27.84 -30.09
C PRO A 396 -14.76 28.05 -30.64
N SER A 397 -14.17 26.97 -31.15
CA SER A 397 -12.96 27.02 -31.96
C SER A 397 -13.21 27.96 -33.13
N GLY A 398 -12.39 29.00 -33.22
CA GLY A 398 -12.48 30.05 -34.22
C GLY A 398 -12.35 29.54 -35.65
N ASP A 399 -12.95 30.33 -36.54
CA ASP A 399 -12.98 30.19 -37.98
C ASP A 399 -11.62 29.82 -38.58
N GLY A 400 -11.54 28.62 -39.15
CA GLY A 400 -10.52 28.18 -40.09
C GLY A 400 -11.18 27.32 -41.16
N ASP A 401 -11.22 27.84 -42.39
CA ASP A 401 -11.85 27.25 -43.57
C ASP A 401 -11.53 25.75 -43.77
N GLU A 402 -12.54 24.88 -43.66
CA GLU A 402 -12.54 23.57 -44.33
C GLU A 402 -13.97 23.13 -44.71
N PRO A 403 -14.15 22.42 -45.85
CA PRO A 403 -15.41 22.41 -46.57
C PRO A 403 -16.44 21.39 -46.05
N SER A 404 -17.60 21.93 -45.71
CA SER A 404 -18.95 21.33 -45.70
C SER A 404 -19.09 19.82 -46.01
N ALA A 405 -19.21 19.00 -44.96
CA ALA A 405 -19.89 17.70 -45.03
C ALA A 405 -21.35 17.85 -44.58
N LYS A 406 -22.26 17.42 -45.45
CA LYS A 406 -23.72 17.53 -45.32
C LYS A 406 -24.23 16.78 -44.08
N ARG A 407 -24.90 17.50 -43.18
CA ARG A 407 -25.77 16.94 -42.14
C ARG A 407 -26.94 16.19 -42.77
N GLN A 408 -26.94 14.86 -42.66
CA GLN A 408 -28.09 14.01 -42.92
C GLN A 408 -28.99 14.01 -41.67
N LYS A 409 -30.22 14.49 -41.84
CA LYS A 409 -31.25 14.55 -40.81
C LYS A 409 -31.86 13.14 -40.69
N VAL A 410 -31.60 12.43 -39.60
CA VAL A 410 -32.28 11.17 -39.29
C VAL A 410 -33.28 11.43 -38.18
N THR A 411 -34.54 11.32 -38.57
CA THR A 411 -35.73 11.26 -37.72
C THR A 411 -36.20 9.83 -37.85
N GLU A 412 -36.05 9.00 -36.81
CA GLU A 412 -36.90 7.85 -36.45
C GLU A 412 -36.27 7.04 -35.28
N PRO A 413 -37.08 6.37 -34.45
CA PRO A 413 -36.62 5.76 -33.19
C PRO A 413 -35.87 4.45 -33.47
N ILE A 414 -34.64 4.37 -32.96
CA ILE A 414 -33.77 3.19 -33.11
C ILE A 414 -34.31 2.05 -32.22
N ALA A 415 -34.62 0.92 -32.85
CA ALA A 415 -34.94 -0.33 -32.20
C ALA A 415 -33.75 -0.86 -31.37
N PRO A 416 -33.98 -1.56 -30.24
CA PRO A 416 -32.96 -1.94 -29.26
C PRO A 416 -31.92 -2.98 -29.73
N THR A 417 -31.88 -3.32 -31.02
CA THR A 417 -30.98 -4.33 -31.59
C THR A 417 -29.59 -3.79 -31.97
N VAL A 418 -29.39 -2.48 -32.07
CA VAL A 418 -28.10 -1.90 -32.51
C VAL A 418 -27.11 -1.66 -31.36
N LEU A 419 -27.58 -1.64 -30.11
CA LEU A 419 -26.74 -1.47 -28.92
C LEU A 419 -26.14 -2.79 -28.38
N GLN A 420 -26.58 -3.94 -28.89
CA GLN A 420 -26.03 -5.26 -28.52
C GLN A 420 -24.78 -5.64 -29.32
N GLU A 421 -24.57 -5.09 -30.52
CA GLU A 421 -23.40 -5.40 -31.36
C GLU A 421 -22.13 -4.63 -30.99
N ALA A 422 -22.23 -3.47 -30.32
CA ALA A 422 -21.07 -2.66 -29.95
C ALA A 422 -20.40 -3.08 -28.62
N ALA A 423 -21.05 -3.94 -27.82
CA ALA A 423 -20.59 -4.26 -26.47
C ALA A 423 -19.72 -5.51 -26.35
N GLY A 424 -19.61 -6.38 -27.37
CA GLY A 424 -18.66 -7.51 -27.34
C GLY A 424 -18.73 -8.44 -26.12
N ILE A 425 -19.88 -8.51 -25.44
CA ILE A 425 -20.13 -9.43 -24.32
C ILE A 425 -21.03 -10.54 -24.87
N GLU A 426 -20.44 -11.68 -25.22
CA GLU A 426 -21.21 -12.88 -25.51
C GLU A 426 -21.85 -13.42 -24.22
N LYS A 427 -23.17 -13.64 -24.28
CA LYS A 427 -24.06 -14.27 -23.28
C LYS A 427 -24.16 -13.55 -21.93
N ILE A 428 -25.05 -12.56 -21.88
CA ILE A 428 -25.82 -12.30 -20.65
C ILE A 428 -26.87 -13.41 -20.58
N GLU A 429 -26.65 -14.37 -19.70
CA GLU A 429 -27.70 -15.30 -19.28
C GLU A 429 -28.76 -14.46 -18.57
N VAL A 430 -29.94 -14.35 -19.19
CA VAL A 430 -31.09 -13.65 -18.59
C VAL A 430 -31.46 -14.43 -17.34
N VAL A 431 -31.18 -13.84 -16.19
CA VAL A 431 -31.56 -14.37 -14.88
C VAL A 431 -33.08 -14.56 -14.89
N THR A 432 -33.50 -15.81 -14.99
CA THR A 432 -34.91 -16.20 -14.87
C THR A 432 -35.36 -16.05 -13.41
N PRO A 433 -36.66 -15.81 -13.15
CA PRO A 433 -37.19 -15.76 -11.79
C PRO A 433 -36.82 -17.00 -10.95
N ASP A 434 -36.70 -18.16 -11.58
CA ASP A 434 -36.32 -19.42 -10.94
C ASP A 434 -34.83 -19.45 -10.52
N THR A 435 -33.94 -18.79 -11.27
CA THR A 435 -32.53 -18.67 -10.88
C THR A 435 -32.34 -17.66 -9.74
N MET A 436 -33.16 -16.61 -9.68
CA MET A 436 -33.19 -15.73 -8.49
C MET A 436 -33.70 -16.47 -7.25
N LEU A 437 -34.73 -17.30 -7.37
CA LEU A 437 -35.25 -18.09 -6.25
C LEU A 437 -34.23 -19.13 -5.75
N ALA A 438 -33.51 -19.79 -6.65
CA ALA A 438 -32.44 -20.72 -6.28
C ALA A 438 -31.27 -20.00 -5.60
N MET A 439 -30.87 -18.82 -6.08
CA MET A 439 -29.83 -18.00 -5.43
C MET A 439 -30.26 -17.47 -4.06
N GLU A 440 -31.54 -17.16 -3.87
CA GLU A 440 -32.08 -16.74 -2.57
C GLU A 440 -32.16 -17.91 -1.57
N GLN A 441 -32.45 -19.13 -2.05
CA GLN A 441 -32.42 -20.34 -1.23
C GLN A 441 -30.99 -20.73 -0.82
N ASP A 442 -30.03 -20.69 -1.75
CA ASP A 442 -28.61 -20.93 -1.45
C ASP A 442 -28.04 -19.87 -0.49
N ALA A 443 -28.46 -18.61 -0.62
CA ALA A 443 -28.05 -17.55 0.31
C ALA A 443 -28.63 -17.73 1.72
N LYS A 444 -29.80 -18.38 1.86
CA LYS A 444 -30.41 -18.70 3.16
C LYS A 444 -29.77 -19.92 3.83
N GLU A 445 -29.38 -20.95 3.08
CA GLU A 445 -28.71 -22.14 3.66
C GLU A 445 -27.28 -21.84 4.16
N VAL A 446 -26.56 -20.91 3.53
CA VAL A 446 -25.19 -20.54 3.97
C VAL A 446 -25.21 -19.73 5.29
N HIS A 447 -26.35 -19.17 5.67
CA HIS A 447 -26.47 -18.33 6.87
C HIS A 447 -26.74 -19.11 8.17
N GLU A 448 -27.08 -20.40 8.11
CA GLU A 448 -27.41 -21.19 9.32
C GLU A 448 -26.20 -21.87 10.00
N ASP A 449 -25.06 -22.03 9.31
CA ASP A 449 -23.95 -22.87 9.83
C ASP A 449 -22.66 -22.12 10.24
N VAL A 450 -22.66 -20.79 10.31
CA VAL A 450 -21.51 -20.02 10.82
C VAL A 450 -21.91 -19.11 11.99
N ASN A 451 -22.32 -19.73 13.09
CA ASN A 451 -22.44 -19.02 14.37
C ASN A 451 -21.11 -19.09 15.14
N LEU A 452 -20.26 -18.08 14.91
CA LEU A 452 -19.06 -17.80 15.71
C LEU A 452 -18.99 -16.30 16.06
N ASN A 453 -19.70 -15.95 17.13
CA ASN A 453 -19.47 -14.86 18.09
C ASN A 453 -19.22 -13.43 17.57
N GLY A 454 -20.22 -12.56 17.80
CA GLY A 454 -20.06 -11.60 18.90
C GLY A 454 -19.91 -10.12 18.54
N ALA A 455 -20.43 -9.67 17.42
CA ALA A 455 -20.88 -8.29 17.27
C ALA A 455 -22.41 -8.32 17.24
N GLN A 456 -23.07 -7.52 18.08
CA GLN A 456 -24.50 -7.26 17.91
C GLN A 456 -24.65 -6.52 16.57
N ASP A 457 -24.91 -7.27 15.51
CA ASP A 457 -25.46 -6.72 14.28
C ASP A 457 -26.85 -6.18 14.65
N ALA A 458 -26.88 -4.89 14.95
CA ALA A 458 -28.11 -4.12 14.97
C ALA A 458 -28.81 -4.39 13.63
N ALA A 459 -30.08 -4.79 13.70
CA ALA A 459 -30.91 -4.97 12.51
C ALA A 459 -30.72 -3.75 11.58
N PRO A 460 -30.59 -3.96 10.26
CA PRO A 460 -30.42 -2.85 9.33
C PRO A 460 -31.55 -1.86 9.58
N GLU A 461 -31.18 -0.68 10.08
CA GLU A 461 -32.12 0.39 10.37
C GLU A 461 -32.92 0.68 9.11
N ASP A 462 -34.25 0.74 9.25
CA ASP A 462 -35.20 0.95 8.15
C ASP A 462 -34.71 2.07 7.23
N PRO A 463 -34.50 1.80 5.92
CA PRO A 463 -34.15 2.84 4.98
C PRO A 463 -35.35 3.81 4.86
N ASP A 464 -35.08 5.10 4.98
CA ASP A 464 -36.01 6.22 4.74
C ASP A 464 -37.06 6.56 5.80
N VAL A 465 -36.68 6.58 7.07
CA VAL A 465 -37.26 7.62 7.94
C VAL A 465 -36.57 8.93 7.59
N TRP A 466 -37.29 9.84 6.93
CA TRP A 466 -36.84 11.20 6.64
C TRP A 466 -36.50 11.91 7.96
N ASP A 467 -35.25 11.79 8.39
CA ASP A 467 -34.75 12.43 9.60
C ASP A 467 -34.70 13.94 9.36
N THR A 468 -35.84 14.56 9.62
CA THR A 468 -36.05 16.00 9.57
C THR A 468 -35.65 16.67 10.89
N THR A 469 -35.06 15.92 11.82
CA THR A 469 -34.51 16.54 13.02
C THR A 469 -33.34 17.43 12.60
N PRO A 470 -33.33 18.73 12.98
CA PRO A 470 -32.21 19.59 12.68
C PRO A 470 -30.96 18.98 13.33
N LYS A 471 -30.04 18.47 12.51
CA LYS A 471 -28.75 18.00 13.01
C LYS A 471 -28.09 19.15 13.76
N SER A 472 -27.67 18.91 15.00
CA SER A 472 -26.93 19.92 15.77
C SER A 472 -25.71 20.35 14.96
N ASN A 473 -25.41 21.65 14.96
CA ASN A 473 -24.19 22.11 14.31
C ASN A 473 -22.99 21.51 15.08
N PRO A 474 -22.14 20.70 14.44
CA PRO A 474 -20.99 20.07 15.09
C PRO A 474 -20.08 21.09 15.81
N LEU A 475 -20.04 22.34 15.32
CA LEU A 475 -19.28 23.42 15.94
C LEU A 475 -19.74 23.72 17.38
N ASN A 476 -21.05 23.58 17.67
CA ASN A 476 -21.58 23.80 19.01
C ASN A 476 -21.17 22.71 19.99
N ASP A 477 -20.95 21.48 19.51
CA ASP A 477 -20.51 20.38 20.37
C ASP A 477 -19.04 20.55 20.76
N VAL A 478 -18.22 21.10 19.85
CA VAL A 478 -16.79 21.36 20.08
C VAL A 478 -16.54 22.65 20.88
N LEU A 479 -17.14 23.78 20.45
CA LEU A 479 -16.87 25.10 21.03
C LEU A 479 -17.92 25.53 22.06
N GLY A 480 -19.13 25.00 22.00
CA GLY A 480 -20.29 25.56 22.71
C GLY A 480 -20.74 26.87 22.07
N ALA A 481 -21.43 27.71 22.85
CA ALA A 481 -21.80 29.05 22.41
C ALA A 481 -20.54 29.89 22.15
N THR A 482 -20.28 30.22 20.88
CA THR A 482 -19.09 30.95 20.44
C THR A 482 -19.44 32.21 19.66
N ALA A 483 -18.59 33.24 19.76
CA ALA A 483 -18.66 34.46 18.97
C ALA A 483 -17.85 34.38 17.66
N LEU A 484 -17.37 33.19 17.29
CA LEU A 484 -16.62 32.94 16.05
C LEU A 484 -17.34 33.50 14.79
N PRO A 485 -18.65 33.29 14.57
CA PRO A 485 -19.36 33.83 13.41
C PRO A 485 -19.37 35.36 13.31
N LEU A 486 -19.25 36.04 14.46
CA LEU A 486 -19.35 37.49 14.55
C LEU A 486 -18.00 38.18 14.41
N THR A 487 -16.92 37.45 14.69
CA THR A 487 -15.56 37.99 14.79
C THR A 487 -14.66 37.53 13.64
N HIS A 488 -15.01 36.41 12.98
CA HIS A 488 -14.19 35.79 11.95
C HIS A 488 -14.99 35.49 10.68
N THR A 489 -14.28 35.45 9.56
CA THR A 489 -14.72 35.07 8.23
C THR A 489 -13.60 34.26 7.55
N THR A 490 -13.80 33.85 6.30
CA THR A 490 -12.78 33.13 5.53
C THR A 490 -11.79 34.09 4.89
N GLY A 491 -10.50 33.80 5.04
CA GLY A 491 -9.40 34.48 4.37
C GLY A 491 -8.93 33.71 3.14
N ILE A 492 -7.64 33.40 3.10
CA ILE A 492 -7.01 32.70 1.98
C ILE A 492 -7.53 31.27 1.87
N VAL A 493 -7.82 30.86 0.64
CA VAL A 493 -8.23 29.49 0.31
C VAL A 493 -7.17 28.88 -0.59
N GLU A 494 -6.54 27.80 -0.11
CA GLU A 494 -5.44 27.12 -0.76
C GLU A 494 -5.75 25.64 -0.94
N ARG A 495 -5.52 25.09 -2.13
CA ARG A 495 -5.47 23.64 -2.36
C ARG A 495 -4.01 23.23 -2.53
N SER A 496 -3.53 22.36 -1.65
CA SER A 496 -2.14 21.88 -1.70
C SER A 496 -1.92 20.61 -0.89
N THR A 497 -0.78 19.96 -1.13
CA THR A 497 -0.26 18.88 -0.28
C THR A 497 0.70 19.44 0.75
N ARG A 498 0.45 19.15 2.03
CA ARG A 498 1.30 19.61 3.14
C ARG A 498 1.68 18.46 4.06
N ARG A 499 2.88 18.51 4.64
CA ARG A 499 3.42 17.52 5.59
C ARG A 499 3.22 17.96 7.02
N VAL A 500 2.84 17.02 7.88
CA VAL A 500 2.73 17.26 9.33
C VAL A 500 4.14 17.45 9.93
N LYS A 501 4.47 18.68 10.34
CA LYS A 501 5.76 19.00 10.97
C LYS A 501 5.70 18.87 12.49
N ALA A 502 4.62 19.34 13.12
CA ALA A 502 4.46 19.29 14.56
C ALA A 502 2.98 19.18 14.94
N ILE A 503 2.71 18.54 16.08
CA ILE A 503 1.38 18.45 16.70
C ILE A 503 1.51 19.02 18.11
N ILE A 504 0.81 20.11 18.39
CA ILE A 504 0.79 20.79 19.68
C ILE A 504 -0.57 20.52 20.30
N THR A 505 -0.60 19.67 21.32
CA THR A 505 -1.82 19.37 22.08
C THR A 505 -2.27 20.58 22.89
N PRO A 506 -3.57 20.83 23.03
CA PRO A 506 -4.04 21.94 23.87
C PRO A 506 -3.61 21.73 25.33
N PRO A 507 -3.43 22.81 26.10
CA PRO A 507 -3.13 22.68 27.51
C PRO A 507 -4.24 21.90 28.22
N PRO A 508 -3.92 21.04 29.20
CA PRO A 508 -4.94 20.31 29.95
C PRO A 508 -5.87 21.34 30.58
N ARG A 509 -7.16 21.29 30.20
CA ARG A 509 -8.16 22.24 30.68
C ARG A 509 -8.12 22.18 32.21
N ALA A 510 -7.61 23.24 32.83
CA ALA A 510 -7.66 23.35 34.27
C ALA A 510 -9.13 23.26 34.62
N VAL A 511 -9.54 22.17 35.27
CA VAL A 511 -10.89 22.01 35.76
C VAL A 511 -11.05 23.16 36.73
N VAL A 512 -11.68 24.26 36.27
CA VAL A 512 -11.88 25.45 37.07
C VAL A 512 -12.80 24.98 38.17
N ALA A 513 -12.21 24.63 39.30
CA ALA A 513 -12.86 23.96 40.41
C ALA A 513 -13.83 24.94 41.03
N GLY A 514 -15.03 25.01 40.46
CA GLY A 514 -16.24 25.65 40.96
C GLY A 514 -16.00 26.86 41.87
N THR A 515 -15.18 27.83 41.45
CA THR A 515 -14.96 29.04 42.24
C THR A 515 -16.23 29.88 42.22
N LYS A 516 -17.05 29.59 43.23
CA LYS A 516 -18.13 30.36 43.84
C LYS A 516 -18.59 31.57 43.03
N LYS A 517 -19.82 31.47 42.50
CA LYS A 517 -20.79 32.56 42.23
C LYS A 517 -20.32 33.94 42.76
N GLY A 518 -19.45 34.59 42.01
CA GLY A 518 -18.82 35.84 42.39
C GLY A 518 -19.37 36.95 41.51
N LYS A 519 -20.43 37.61 42.01
CA LYS A 519 -20.84 38.99 41.67
C LYS A 519 -21.10 39.29 40.18
N LYS A 520 -22.36 39.09 39.78
CA LYS A 520 -23.03 39.81 38.68
C LYS A 520 -22.73 41.31 38.82
N GLY A 521 -22.05 41.92 37.85
CA GLY A 521 -21.83 43.37 37.86
C GLY A 521 -20.69 43.90 36.99
N ALA A 522 -20.03 43.07 36.18
CA ALA A 522 -19.16 43.59 35.12
C ALA A 522 -20.04 44.13 33.99
N VAL A 523 -20.12 45.45 33.93
CA VAL A 523 -20.73 46.24 32.85
C VAL A 523 -20.15 45.73 31.52
N GLN A 524 -20.99 45.12 30.68
CA GLN A 524 -20.67 44.90 29.27
C GLN A 524 -20.44 46.28 28.67
N THR A 525 -19.19 46.64 28.42
CA THR A 525 -18.85 47.75 27.53
C THR A 525 -19.48 47.45 26.18
N ALA A 526 -20.07 48.46 25.54
CA ALA A 526 -20.81 48.35 24.27
C ALA A 526 -19.95 47.98 23.05
N GLU A 527 -18.71 47.58 23.25
CA GLU A 527 -17.82 47.06 22.22
C GLU A 527 -18.09 45.56 22.09
N GLY A 528 -18.33 45.10 20.86
CA GLY A 528 -18.74 43.73 20.56
C GLY A 528 -17.75 42.64 21.01
N PRO A 529 -18.01 41.37 20.64
CA PRO A 529 -17.13 40.27 21.02
C PRO A 529 -15.69 40.48 20.54
N ASP A 530 -14.72 40.30 21.45
CA ASP A 530 -13.30 40.44 21.15
C ASP A 530 -12.77 39.24 20.35
N ALA A 531 -12.33 39.48 19.12
CA ALA A 531 -11.75 38.44 18.26
C ALA A 531 -10.53 37.75 18.90
N ALA A 532 -9.70 38.48 19.64
CA ALA A 532 -8.52 37.92 20.31
C ALA A 532 -8.90 37.01 21.49
N ALA A 533 -10.07 37.21 22.10
CA ALA A 533 -10.60 36.29 23.09
C ALA A 533 -11.10 34.98 22.46
N VAL A 534 -11.73 35.05 21.28
CA VAL A 534 -12.16 33.87 20.52
C VAL A 534 -10.95 33.02 20.10
N GLU A 535 -9.90 33.65 19.56
CA GLU A 535 -8.67 32.95 19.17
C GLU A 535 -8.00 32.21 20.34
N ARG A 536 -7.96 32.83 21.53
CA ARG A 536 -7.45 32.16 22.74
C ARG A 536 -8.29 30.96 23.14
N ASP A 537 -9.61 31.07 23.07
CA ASP A 537 -10.52 29.93 23.37
C ASP A 537 -10.32 28.78 22.34
N LEU A 538 -10.04 29.09 21.07
CA LEU A 538 -9.66 28.09 20.07
C LEU A 538 -8.35 27.39 20.42
N GLU A 539 -7.28 28.14 20.77
CA GLU A 539 -5.98 27.57 21.17
C GLU A 539 -6.07 26.72 22.45
N GLU A 540 -6.95 27.08 23.37
CA GLU A 540 -7.15 26.35 24.63
C GLU A 540 -7.93 25.03 24.44
N ARG A 541 -8.72 24.91 23.38
CA ARG A 541 -9.61 23.75 23.15
C ARG A 541 -9.16 22.81 22.05
N LEU A 542 -8.58 23.37 21.00
CA LEU A 542 -8.19 22.63 19.80
C LEU A 542 -6.68 22.38 19.82
N ALA A 543 -6.28 21.25 19.24
CA ALA A 543 -4.89 20.99 18.94
C ALA A 543 -4.45 21.83 17.73
N GLN A 544 -3.18 22.21 17.74
CA GLN A 544 -2.55 22.95 16.65
C GLN A 544 -1.61 22.01 15.88
N VAL A 545 -1.91 21.78 14.62
CA VAL A 545 -1.11 20.95 13.72
C VAL A 545 -0.36 21.87 12.77
N VAL A 546 0.96 21.93 12.89
CA VAL A 546 1.82 22.75 12.02
C VAL A 546 2.13 21.95 10.77
N LEU A 547 1.72 22.48 9.62
CA LEU A 547 1.87 21.85 8.32
C LEU A 547 2.84 22.65 7.44
N ILE A 548 3.82 21.97 6.85
CA ILE A 548 4.76 22.57 5.88
C ILE A 548 4.42 22.17 4.45
N PRO A 549 4.74 23.01 3.45
CA PRO A 549 4.59 22.63 2.05
C PRO A 549 5.35 21.35 1.70
N TRP A 550 4.77 20.52 0.85
CA TRP A 550 5.49 19.41 0.22
C TRP A 550 6.35 19.98 -0.91
N HIS A 551 7.68 19.78 -0.92
CA HIS A 551 8.57 20.48 -1.88
C HIS A 551 8.70 19.86 -3.28
N GLU A 552 8.27 18.61 -3.45
CA GLU A 552 8.34 17.87 -4.71
C GLU A 552 6.93 17.75 -5.29
N TRP A 553 6.59 18.59 -6.27
CA TRP A 553 5.29 18.59 -6.95
C TRP A 553 5.44 18.54 -8.47
N ASP A 554 4.37 18.16 -9.16
CA ASP A 554 4.29 18.13 -10.63
C ASP A 554 5.51 17.45 -11.28
N VAL A 555 6.01 16.37 -10.64
CA VAL A 555 7.16 15.60 -11.16
C VAL A 555 6.85 15.05 -12.56
N TYR A 556 5.57 14.80 -12.84
CA TYR A 556 5.01 14.44 -14.14
C TYR A 556 3.52 14.85 -14.19
N ASP A 557 2.89 14.79 -15.36
CA ASP A 557 1.52 15.29 -15.60
C ASP A 557 0.43 14.66 -14.72
N LYS A 558 0.69 13.46 -14.17
CA LYS A 558 -0.24 12.73 -13.29
C LYS A 558 0.35 12.50 -11.91
N ALA A 559 1.27 13.37 -11.47
CA ALA A 559 1.82 13.33 -10.12
C ALA A 559 0.70 13.40 -9.08
N ASP A 560 0.83 12.58 -8.04
CA ASP A 560 -0.10 12.58 -6.91
C ASP A 560 -0.02 13.91 -6.13
N VAL A 561 1.19 14.48 -6.06
CA VAL A 561 1.44 15.78 -5.45
C VAL A 561 1.41 16.86 -6.52
N THR A 562 0.32 17.62 -6.53
CA THR A 562 0.15 18.76 -7.42
C THR A 562 0.71 20.04 -6.84
N LYS A 563 1.15 20.95 -7.72
CA LYS A 563 1.60 22.29 -7.32
C LYS A 563 0.52 23.01 -6.51
N PRO A 564 0.86 23.65 -5.37
CA PRO A 564 -0.08 24.45 -4.58
C PRO A 564 -0.82 25.50 -5.43
N ARG A 565 -2.13 25.63 -5.23
CA ARG A 565 -2.99 26.60 -5.95
C ARG A 565 -3.84 27.39 -4.97
N ILE A 566 -3.90 28.70 -5.17
CA ILE A 566 -4.86 29.58 -4.50
C ILE A 566 -6.19 29.51 -5.27
N LEU A 567 -7.30 29.28 -4.58
CA LEU A 567 -8.61 29.14 -5.21
C LEU A 567 -9.28 30.51 -5.43
N PRO A 568 -10.21 30.63 -6.42
CA PRO A 568 -10.91 31.88 -6.70
C PRO A 568 -11.68 32.48 -5.52
N GLU A 569 -12.10 31.64 -4.58
CA GLU A 569 -12.82 32.01 -3.36
C GLU A 569 -11.91 32.61 -2.28
N SER A 570 -10.59 32.57 -2.51
CA SER A 570 -9.56 33.12 -1.62
C SER A 570 -9.72 34.62 -1.43
N ARG A 571 -9.63 35.06 -0.17
CA ARG A 571 -9.67 36.48 0.19
C ARG A 571 -8.39 36.87 0.92
N GLY A 572 -7.68 37.86 0.39
CA GLY A 572 -6.45 38.38 0.97
C GLY A 572 -5.23 38.24 0.05
N PRO A 573 -4.10 38.86 0.40
CA PRO A 573 -2.89 38.83 -0.42
C PRO A 573 -2.23 37.46 -0.35
N ALA A 574 -2.10 36.78 -1.49
CA ALA A 574 -1.40 35.51 -1.62
C ALA A 574 -0.53 35.51 -2.89
N ILE A 575 0.56 34.75 -2.86
CA ILE A 575 1.46 34.58 -4.00
C ILE A 575 0.96 33.42 -4.86
N GLU A 576 0.69 33.66 -6.14
CA GLU A 576 0.23 32.62 -7.07
C GLU A 576 1.38 31.88 -7.75
N LYS A 577 2.52 32.55 -7.95
CA LYS A 577 3.67 32.01 -8.69
C LYS A 577 4.92 31.95 -7.81
N GLU A 578 5.56 30.80 -7.79
CA GLU A 578 6.78 30.54 -7.00
C GLU A 578 7.91 31.54 -7.25
N SER A 579 8.08 32.01 -8.48
CA SER A 579 9.14 32.96 -8.86
C SER A 579 8.85 34.42 -8.47
N GLU A 580 7.66 34.71 -7.93
CA GLU A 580 7.24 36.07 -7.63
C GLU A 580 7.82 36.52 -6.29
N ILE A 581 8.86 37.34 -6.35
CA ILE A 581 9.44 38.00 -5.18
C ILE A 581 8.58 39.24 -4.92
N VAL A 582 7.68 39.16 -3.95
CA VAL A 582 6.91 40.32 -3.52
C VAL A 582 7.74 41.12 -2.51
N GLU A 583 8.20 42.31 -2.92
CA GLU A 583 8.80 43.28 -2.00
C GLU A 583 7.74 43.67 -0.97
N SER A 584 7.99 43.35 0.30
CA SER A 584 7.08 43.67 1.39
C SER A 584 7.03 45.19 1.58
N THR A 585 5.91 45.81 1.25
CA THR A 585 5.67 47.22 1.55
C THR A 585 5.49 47.40 3.05
N GLU A 586 6.22 48.34 3.65
CA GLU A 586 6.13 48.64 5.08
C GLU A 586 4.68 48.98 5.46
N GLY A 587 4.05 48.12 6.26
CA GLY A 587 2.69 48.31 6.80
C GLY A 587 1.59 47.47 6.16
N ALA A 588 1.83 46.82 5.01
CA ALA A 588 0.88 45.84 4.46
C ALA A 588 1.09 44.46 5.11
N PRO A 589 0.03 43.65 5.32
CA PRO A 589 0.19 42.27 5.77
C PRO A 589 1.02 41.49 4.74
N LYS A 590 2.01 40.72 5.21
CA LYS A 590 2.85 39.86 4.37
C LYS A 590 1.93 38.94 3.55
N PRO A 591 2.03 38.91 2.20
CA PRO A 591 1.30 37.96 1.38
C PRO A 591 1.64 36.52 1.76
N HIS A 592 0.63 35.66 1.81
CA HIS A 592 0.83 34.23 2.08
C HIS A 592 1.51 33.55 0.89
N ASN A 593 2.56 32.80 1.17
CA ASN A 593 3.28 32.02 0.17
C ASN A 593 2.97 30.52 0.34
N PRO A 594 2.12 29.92 -0.52
CA PRO A 594 1.75 28.51 -0.39
C PRO A 594 2.92 27.54 -0.62
N PHE A 595 4.02 27.99 -1.23
CA PHE A 595 5.21 27.18 -1.53
C PHE A 595 6.22 27.12 -0.37
N GLN A 596 6.15 28.07 0.58
CA GLN A 596 7.15 28.21 1.63
C GLN A 596 6.55 28.35 3.04
N ASP A 597 5.42 29.02 3.18
CA ASP A 597 4.87 29.35 4.48
C ASP A 597 4.25 28.11 5.15
N GLU A 598 4.48 28.00 6.46
CA GLU A 598 3.86 27.00 7.32
C GLU A 598 2.44 27.46 7.69
N ILE A 599 1.49 26.54 7.75
CA ILE A 599 0.14 26.82 8.23
C ILE A 599 -0.11 26.11 9.56
N THR A 600 -0.91 26.73 10.43
CA THR A 600 -1.33 26.13 11.70
C THR A 600 -2.78 25.72 11.60
N LEU A 601 -3.01 24.43 11.38
CA LEU A 601 -4.33 23.83 11.30
C LEU A 601 -4.88 23.61 12.71
N LEU A 602 -6.09 24.09 12.96
CA LEU A 602 -6.84 23.79 14.18
C LEU A 602 -7.63 22.50 13.98
N VAL A 603 -7.41 21.54 14.87
CA VAL A 603 -8.01 20.21 14.83
C VAL A 603 -8.45 19.79 16.23
N GLU A 604 -9.51 19.04 16.34
CA GLU A 604 -9.92 18.41 17.59
C GLU A 604 -8.81 17.51 18.16
N PRO A 605 -8.64 17.48 19.50
CA PRO A 605 -7.61 16.67 20.13
C PRO A 605 -7.68 15.18 19.74
N ALA A 606 -8.89 14.62 19.64
CA ALA A 606 -9.10 13.22 19.27
C ALA A 606 -8.71 12.89 17.83
N ALA A 607 -8.84 13.85 16.91
CA ALA A 607 -8.38 13.70 15.53
C ALA A 607 -6.85 13.96 15.43
N ALA A 608 -6.33 14.93 16.17
CA ALA A 608 -4.90 15.22 16.21
C ALA A 608 -4.04 14.06 16.75
N GLU A 609 -4.56 13.28 17.73
CA GLU A 609 -3.89 12.07 18.24
C GLU A 609 -3.70 10.97 17.18
N LYS A 610 -4.50 11.00 16.10
CA LYS A 610 -4.42 10.04 14.98
C LYS A 610 -3.48 10.52 13.87
N LEU A 611 -2.98 11.76 13.94
CA LEU A 611 -2.05 12.27 12.94
C LEU A 611 -0.62 11.79 13.25
N LEU A 612 0.14 11.51 12.20
CA LEU A 612 1.54 11.10 12.30
C LEU A 612 2.46 12.18 11.73
N LEU A 613 3.60 12.41 12.37
CA LEU A 613 4.62 13.32 11.87
C LEU A 613 5.16 12.83 10.51
N GLY A 614 5.37 13.77 9.60
CA GLY A 614 5.87 13.55 8.25
C GLY A 614 4.83 13.12 7.23
N VAL A 615 3.66 12.61 7.65
CA VAL A 615 2.57 12.23 6.74
C VAL A 615 2.10 13.46 5.96
N GLY A 616 1.90 13.28 4.65
CA GLY A 616 1.33 14.28 3.77
C GLY A 616 -0.19 14.22 3.78
N VAL A 617 -0.83 15.39 3.74
CA VAL A 617 -2.27 15.52 3.54
C VAL A 617 -2.46 16.45 2.35
N GLU A 618 -3.18 15.98 1.33
CA GLU A 618 -3.64 16.80 0.22
C GLU A 618 -5.06 17.25 0.55
N ALA A 619 -5.27 18.55 0.68
CA ALA A 619 -6.56 19.10 1.08
C ALA A 619 -6.78 20.53 0.59
N THR A 620 -8.00 21.03 0.81
CA THR A 620 -8.34 22.45 0.72
C THR A 620 -8.26 23.08 2.11
N TRP A 621 -7.29 23.97 2.28
CA TRP A 621 -6.97 24.72 3.49
C TRP A 621 -7.62 26.10 3.45
N ILE A 622 -8.29 26.49 4.53
CA ILE A 622 -8.97 27.78 4.63
C ILE A 622 -8.47 28.52 5.85
N GLN A 623 -7.94 29.72 5.61
CA GLN A 623 -7.50 30.61 6.66
C GLN A 623 -8.70 31.23 7.37
N LEU A 624 -8.67 31.28 8.70
CA LEU A 624 -9.57 32.14 9.47
C LEU A 624 -9.05 33.58 9.40
N ALA A 625 -9.91 34.54 9.08
CA ALA A 625 -9.58 35.96 9.04
C ALA A 625 -10.54 36.75 9.93
N ARG A 626 -10.07 37.80 10.60
CA ARG A 626 -10.92 38.65 11.43
C ARG A 626 -11.82 39.53 10.58
N VAL A 627 -13.04 39.77 11.03
CA VAL A 627 -13.96 40.75 10.44
C VAL A 627 -13.65 42.13 11.00
N GLY A 628 -13.60 43.15 10.14
CA GLY A 628 -13.36 44.52 10.57
C GLY A 628 -14.58 45.11 11.30
N PRO A 629 -14.40 45.94 12.34
CA PRO A 629 -15.51 46.56 13.07
C PRO A 629 -16.28 47.63 12.26
N SER A 630 -15.87 47.92 11.03
CA SER A 630 -16.25 49.11 10.26
C SER A 630 -17.25 48.87 9.13
N VAL A 631 -17.88 47.71 9.03
CA VAL A 631 -18.99 47.49 8.08
C VAL A 631 -20.28 47.38 8.90
N PRO A 632 -21.00 48.50 9.12
CA PRO A 632 -22.38 48.41 9.59
C PRO A 632 -23.16 47.58 8.58
N ASP A 633 -23.91 46.59 9.06
CA ASP A 633 -24.93 45.88 8.28
C ASP A 633 -25.99 46.88 7.80
N GLU A 634 -25.74 47.60 6.70
CA GLU A 634 -26.78 48.36 5.99
C GLU A 634 -27.71 47.41 5.20
N ALA A 635 -28.16 46.33 5.85
CA ALA A 635 -29.16 45.40 5.32
C ALA A 635 -30.61 45.86 5.62
N GLU A 636 -30.82 46.92 6.39
CA GLU A 636 -32.16 47.45 6.66
C GLU A 636 -32.50 48.65 5.74
N GLY A 637 -33.22 48.37 4.64
CA GLY A 637 -34.31 49.27 4.23
C GLY A 637 -34.28 49.95 2.85
N GLY A 638 -33.36 49.63 1.95
CA GLY A 638 -33.31 50.24 0.60
C GLY A 638 -33.78 49.34 -0.53
N VAL A 639 -35.08 49.26 -0.81
CA VAL A 639 -35.62 48.61 -2.02
C VAL A 639 -35.28 49.45 -3.26
N SER A 640 -34.05 49.37 -3.75
CA SER A 640 -33.68 49.90 -5.08
C SER A 640 -33.93 48.81 -6.13
N LYS A 641 -35.07 48.93 -6.82
CA LYS A 641 -35.37 48.19 -8.04
C LYS A 641 -34.39 48.58 -9.14
N ALA A 642 -33.26 47.90 -9.25
CA ALA A 642 -32.43 47.91 -10.45
C ALA A 642 -32.41 46.49 -11.01
N ALA A 643 -33.24 46.26 -12.03
CA ALA A 643 -33.23 45.05 -12.83
C ALA A 643 -31.97 45.06 -13.72
N GLY A 644 -31.06 44.14 -13.44
CA GLY A 644 -29.84 43.93 -14.22
C GLY A 644 -29.16 42.67 -13.74
N THR A 645 -29.40 41.58 -14.47
CA THR A 645 -28.86 40.23 -14.30
C THR A 645 -27.39 40.19 -13.89
N ALA A 646 -27.13 39.87 -12.63
CA ALA A 646 -25.88 39.29 -12.17
C ALA A 646 -26.25 38.27 -11.09
N ASN A 647 -25.85 37.01 -11.29
CA ASN A 647 -25.92 35.96 -10.28
C ASN A 647 -25.07 36.39 -9.08
N LYS A 648 -25.67 37.13 -8.15
CA LYS A 648 -25.04 37.51 -6.89
C LYS A 648 -25.02 36.27 -6.02
N HIS A 649 -23.93 35.51 -6.11
CA HIS A 649 -23.64 34.41 -5.19
C HIS A 649 -23.79 34.95 -3.76
N VAL A 650 -24.73 34.36 -3.03
CA VAL A 650 -24.97 34.63 -1.61
C VAL A 650 -23.82 33.96 -0.85
N GLY A 651 -22.69 34.66 -0.72
CA GLY A 651 -21.44 34.10 -0.19
C GLY A 651 -20.74 35.04 0.79
N ALA A 652 -20.98 34.79 2.08
CA ALA A 652 -20.28 35.27 3.28
C ALA A 652 -20.16 36.81 3.46
N ALA A 653 -20.96 37.33 4.40
CA ALA A 653 -20.91 38.71 4.88
C ALA A 653 -19.57 39.01 5.56
N GLY A 654 -18.94 40.13 5.18
CA GLY A 654 -17.72 40.67 5.79
C GLY A 654 -16.47 40.59 4.90
N GLU A 655 -15.86 41.75 4.63
CA GLU A 655 -14.50 41.82 4.10
C GLU A 655 -13.50 41.43 5.20
N PRO A 656 -12.53 40.53 4.93
CA PRO A 656 -11.53 40.17 5.91
C PRO A 656 -10.62 41.36 6.20
N ALA A 657 -10.58 41.81 7.46
CA ALA A 657 -9.81 42.98 7.86
C ALA A 657 -8.38 42.65 8.28
N ALA A 658 -8.16 41.48 8.89
CA ALA A 658 -6.83 41.03 9.29
C ALA A 658 -6.71 39.51 9.20
N PRO A 659 -5.68 38.97 8.50
CA PRO A 659 -5.44 37.53 8.46
C PRO A 659 -5.03 37.01 9.85
N THR A 660 -5.51 35.81 10.21
CA THR A 660 -5.00 35.09 11.39
C THR A 660 -3.98 34.03 10.98
N LYS A 661 -3.30 33.42 11.97
CA LYS A 661 -2.40 32.28 11.74
C LYS A 661 -3.13 30.94 11.64
N PHE A 662 -4.44 30.90 11.93
CA PHE A 662 -5.20 29.67 12.06
C PHE A 662 -5.89 29.28 10.77
N TRP A 663 -5.93 27.98 10.54
CA TRP A 663 -6.53 27.36 9.37
C TRP A 663 -7.46 26.23 9.81
N TYR A 664 -8.45 25.95 8.98
CA TYR A 664 -9.25 24.73 9.05
C TYR A 664 -9.23 24.04 7.67
N MET A 665 -9.75 22.82 7.60
CA MET A 665 -9.64 21.97 6.41
C MET A 665 -11.03 21.56 5.93
N GLU A 666 -11.40 21.96 4.71
CA GLU A 666 -12.73 21.66 4.19
C GLU A 666 -12.81 20.28 3.54
N GLN A 667 -11.89 19.97 2.63
CA GLN A 667 -11.93 18.73 1.84
C GLN A 667 -10.59 18.04 1.86
N VAL A 668 -10.56 16.76 2.28
CA VAL A 668 -9.39 15.88 2.17
C VAL A 668 -9.47 15.16 0.83
N LEU A 669 -8.42 15.28 0.02
CA LEU A 669 -8.29 14.64 -1.28
C LEU A 669 -7.44 13.38 -1.16
N ALA A 670 -6.38 13.43 -0.35
CA ALA A 670 -5.55 12.27 -0.09
C ALA A 670 -4.73 12.36 1.19
N VAL A 671 -4.33 11.19 1.69
CA VAL A 671 -3.37 11.03 2.78
C VAL A 671 -2.18 10.23 2.24
N LEU A 672 -1.00 10.84 2.26
CA LEU A 672 0.23 10.31 1.71
C LEU A 672 1.19 9.89 2.82
N PRO A 673 1.80 8.68 2.77
CA PRO A 673 2.80 8.31 3.76
C PRO A 673 4.00 9.27 3.70
N SER A 674 4.74 9.38 4.80
CA SER A 674 5.88 10.32 4.89
C SER A 674 7.04 9.97 3.95
N PHE A 675 7.12 8.70 3.53
CA PHE A 675 8.06 8.21 2.52
C PHE A 675 7.48 8.23 1.09
N HIS A 676 6.32 8.88 0.88
CA HIS A 676 5.68 8.91 -0.43
C HIS A 676 6.67 9.37 -1.50
N SER A 677 6.79 8.54 -2.53
CA SER A 677 7.56 8.78 -3.73
C SER A 677 6.65 8.55 -4.94
N GLU A 678 6.73 9.49 -5.88
CA GLU A 678 5.95 9.49 -7.11
C GLU A 678 6.28 8.30 -8.01
N MET A 679 5.25 7.71 -8.62
CA MET A 679 5.45 6.69 -9.63
C MET A 679 5.76 7.35 -10.97
N VAL A 680 7.04 7.56 -11.27
CA VAL A 680 7.42 8.02 -12.62
C VAL A 680 7.04 6.90 -13.61
N PRO A 681 6.04 7.11 -14.48
CA PRO A 681 5.64 6.10 -15.43
C PRO A 681 6.81 5.86 -16.39
N LEU A 682 7.00 4.60 -16.77
CA LEU A 682 7.81 4.34 -17.95
C LEU A 682 7.04 4.83 -19.18
N PRO A 683 7.73 5.17 -20.28
CA PRO A 683 7.07 5.65 -21.47
C PRO A 683 5.90 4.75 -21.83
N THR A 684 4.78 5.32 -22.26
CA THR A 684 3.64 4.51 -22.70
C THR A 684 3.91 3.92 -24.09
N THR A 685 3.19 2.86 -24.45
CA THR A 685 3.25 2.34 -25.83
C THR A 685 2.81 3.40 -26.85
N GLU A 686 1.91 4.30 -26.46
CA GLU A 686 1.45 5.41 -27.30
C GLU A 686 2.57 6.44 -27.51
N GLU A 687 3.34 6.77 -26.47
CA GLU A 687 4.51 7.66 -26.60
C GLU A 687 5.59 7.09 -27.52
N VAL A 688 5.74 5.76 -27.55
CA VAL A 688 6.83 5.09 -28.29
C VAL A 688 6.41 4.71 -29.71
N PHE A 689 5.17 4.25 -29.90
CA PHE A 689 4.66 3.74 -31.17
C PHE A 689 3.59 4.63 -31.82
N GLY A 690 3.18 5.73 -31.18
CA GLY A 690 2.07 6.58 -31.60
C GLY A 690 0.70 6.07 -31.11
N GLU A 691 -0.32 6.93 -31.21
CA GLU A 691 -1.72 6.51 -31.07
C GLU A 691 -2.04 5.51 -32.20
N ALA A 692 -2.56 4.34 -31.83
CA ALA A 692 -2.88 3.24 -32.75
C ALA A 692 -4.22 3.44 -33.46
#